data_AF-A0A6I9X7M3-F1
#
_entry.id   AF-A0A6I9X7M3-F1
#
_cell.length_a   1.000
_cell.length_b   1.000
_cell.length_c   1.000
_cell.angle_alpha   90.00
_cell.angle_beta   90.00
_cell.angle_gamma   90.00
#
_symmetry.space_group_name_H-M   'P 1'
#
loop_
_entity.id
_entity.type
_entity.pdbx_description
1 polymer ?
#
loop_
_entity_poly.entity_id
_entity_poly.type
_entity_poly.pdbx_seq_one_letter_code
_entity_poly.pdbx_strand_id
1 'polypeptide(L)'
;MRISPDQGQQFAQMLVQDEEPLADITQIVDVFMEYNLIQQCTAFLLDALKNNRPSEGPLQTRLLEMNLMHAPQVADAILGNQMFTHYDRAHIAQLCEKAGLLQRALEHFTDLYDIKRAVVHTHLLNPEWLVNYFGSLSVEDSLECLRAMLSANIRQNLQICVQVASKYHEQLSTQSLIELFESFKSFEGLFYFLGSIVNFSQDPDVHFKYIQAACKTGQIKEVERICRESNCYDPERVKNFLKEAKLTDQLPLIIVCDRFDFVHDLVLYLYRNNLQKYIEIYVQKVNPSRLPVVIGGLLDVDCSEDVIKNLILVVRGQFSTDELVAEVEKRNRLKLLLPWLEARIHEGCEEPATHNALAKIYIDSNNNPERFLRENPYYDSRVVGKYCEKRDPHLACVAYERGQCDQELINVCNENSLFKSLSRYLVRRKDPELWASVLLESNPYRRPLIDQVVQTALSETQDPEEVSVTVKAFMTADLPNELIELLEKIVLDNSVFSEHRNLQNLLILTAIKADRTRVMEYINRLDNYDAPDIANIAISNELFEEAFAIFRKFDVNTSAVQVLIEHIGNLDRAYEFAERCNEPAVWSQLAKAQLQKGMVKEAIDSYIKADDPSSYMEVVQAANASGNWEELVKYLQMARRKARESYVETELIFALAKTNRLAELEEFINGPNNAHIQQVGDRCYEEKMYDAAKLLYNNVSNFGRLASTLVHLGEYQAAVDGARKANSTRTWKEVCFACVDGKEFRLAQMCGLHIVVHADELEELINYYQDRGYFEELITMLEAALGLERAHMGMFTELAILYSKFKPQKMREHLELFWSRVNIPKVLRAAEQAHLWGELVFLYDKYEEYDNAIITMMNHPTDAWKEGQFKDIITKVANVELYYKAIQFYLEFKPLLLNDLLMVLSPRLDHTRAVNFFSKVKQLPLVKPYLRSVQNHNNKSVNESLNNLFITEEDYQALRTSIDAYDNFDNISLAQRLEKHELIEFRRIAAYLFKGNNRWKQSVELCKKDRLYKDAMQYASESKDTELAEELLQWFLQEGKQECFGACLFTCYDLLRPDVVLETAWRHNIMDFAMPYFIQVMKEYLSKVDKLDASESLRKEEEQATETQPIVYGQPQLMLTAGPSVAVPPQAPFGYGYTAPPYGQPQPGFGYSM
;
A
#
# COMPACT_ATOMS: atom_id res chain seq x y z
N MET A 1 56.98 -30.98 23.75
CA MET A 1 56.72 -30.67 22.32
C MET A 1 57.64 -31.40 21.34
N ARG A 2 58.97 -31.44 21.51
CA ARG A 2 59.90 -32.08 20.52
C ARG A 2 59.86 -33.62 20.41
N ILE A 3 59.38 -34.34 21.42
CA ILE A 3 59.42 -35.82 21.48
C ILE A 3 58.05 -36.45 21.19
N SER A 4 56.97 -35.80 21.63
CA SER A 4 55.58 -36.22 21.44
C SER A 4 54.69 -34.96 21.33
N PRO A 5 54.11 -34.68 20.15
CA PRO A 5 53.24 -33.52 19.95
C PRO A 5 51.98 -33.58 20.83
N ASP A 6 51.27 -34.71 20.85
CA ASP A 6 49.98 -34.86 21.58
C ASP A 6 50.11 -34.66 23.11
N GLN A 7 51.23 -35.11 23.69
CA GLN A 7 51.51 -34.89 25.12
C GLN A 7 51.93 -33.42 25.39
N GLY A 8 52.51 -32.74 24.39
CA GLY A 8 52.78 -31.31 24.45
C GLY A 8 51.50 -30.47 24.46
N GLN A 9 50.48 -30.88 23.70
CA GLN A 9 49.15 -30.26 23.73
C GLN A 9 48.47 -30.44 25.09
N GLN A 10 48.44 -31.67 25.63
CA GLN A 10 47.85 -31.94 26.94
C GLN A 10 48.54 -31.15 28.08
N PHE A 11 49.87 -31.04 28.02
CA PHE A 11 50.64 -30.26 28.99
C PHE A 11 50.35 -28.76 28.89
N ALA A 12 50.23 -28.22 27.66
CA ALA A 12 49.83 -26.83 27.44
C ALA A 12 48.40 -26.55 27.92
N GLN A 13 47.46 -27.47 27.69
CA GLN A 13 46.08 -27.37 28.19
C GLN A 13 46.01 -27.36 29.73
N MET A 14 46.85 -28.16 30.42
CA MET A 14 46.93 -28.15 31.89
C MET A 14 47.47 -26.84 32.46
N LEU A 15 48.33 -26.12 31.73
CA LEU A 15 48.89 -24.83 32.16
C LEU A 15 47.86 -23.67 32.12
N VAL A 16 46.71 -23.87 31.46
CA VAL A 16 45.67 -22.85 31.24
C VAL A 16 44.40 -23.12 32.06
N GLN A 17 44.31 -24.25 32.79
CA GLN A 17 43.13 -24.62 33.58
C GLN A 17 42.94 -23.82 34.89
N ASP A 18 43.96 -23.10 35.37
CA ASP A 18 43.86 -22.26 36.57
C ASP A 18 43.43 -20.81 36.25
N GLU A 19 42.68 -20.15 37.15
CA GLU A 19 42.08 -18.81 36.94
C GLU A 19 43.09 -17.69 36.64
N GLU A 20 44.36 -17.86 37.01
CA GLU A 20 45.50 -17.03 36.57
C GLU A 20 46.46 -17.87 35.71
N PRO A 21 46.67 -17.52 34.42
CA PRO A 21 47.54 -18.29 33.55
C PRO A 21 49.00 -18.17 34.04
N LEU A 22 49.61 -19.31 34.38
CA LEU A 22 51.00 -19.40 34.87
C LEU A 22 52.07 -19.12 33.78
N ALA A 23 51.66 -18.97 32.51
CA ALA A 23 52.52 -18.63 31.39
C ALA A 23 51.74 -17.80 30.34
N ASP A 24 52.45 -16.94 29.62
CA ASP A 24 51.88 -16.12 28.55
C ASP A 24 51.43 -17.02 27.38
N ILE A 25 50.13 -17.01 27.11
CA ILE A 25 49.47 -17.79 26.05
C ILE A 25 50.12 -17.51 24.69
N THR A 26 50.60 -16.29 24.48
CA THR A 26 51.29 -15.85 23.27
C THR A 26 52.60 -16.61 23.02
N GLN A 27 53.39 -16.83 24.07
CA GLN A 27 54.66 -17.57 23.97
C GLN A 27 54.45 -19.05 23.68
N ILE A 28 53.38 -19.64 24.24
CA ILE A 28 53.03 -21.04 23.98
C ILE A 28 52.62 -21.23 22.51
N VAL A 29 51.85 -20.28 21.96
CA VAL A 29 51.44 -20.27 20.55
C VAL A 29 52.65 -20.09 19.63
N ASP A 30 53.57 -19.16 19.96
CA ASP A 30 54.79 -18.94 19.17
C ASP A 30 55.67 -20.21 19.13
N VAL A 31 55.76 -20.95 20.23
CA VAL A 31 56.46 -22.26 20.27
C VAL A 31 55.76 -23.29 19.40
N PHE A 32 54.43 -23.39 19.40
CA PHE A 32 53.72 -24.31 18.50
C PHE A 32 53.90 -23.94 17.02
N MET A 33 54.00 -22.64 16.71
CA MET A 33 54.23 -22.13 15.36
C MET A 33 55.66 -22.36 14.87
N GLU A 34 56.67 -22.23 15.73
CA GLU A 34 58.08 -22.54 15.40
C GLU A 34 58.28 -23.99 14.94
N TYR A 35 57.48 -24.94 15.44
CA TYR A 35 57.51 -26.34 15.03
C TYR A 35 56.45 -26.72 13.98
N ASN A 36 55.70 -25.75 13.45
CA ASN A 36 54.66 -25.95 12.44
C ASN A 36 53.52 -26.92 12.87
N LEU A 37 53.20 -26.96 14.17
CA LEU A 37 52.20 -27.87 14.76
C LEU A 37 50.79 -27.24 14.77
N ILE A 38 50.27 -26.92 13.58
CA ILE A 38 49.05 -26.11 13.37
C ILE A 38 47.79 -26.74 13.98
N GLN A 39 47.56 -28.05 13.79
CA GLN A 39 46.35 -28.72 14.31
C GLN A 39 46.27 -28.73 15.84
N GLN A 40 47.41 -28.91 16.50
CA GLN A 40 47.50 -28.91 17.96
C GLN A 40 47.45 -27.50 18.54
N CYS A 41 48.01 -26.53 17.82
CA CYS A 41 47.87 -25.10 18.11
C CYS A 41 46.40 -24.68 18.05
N THR A 42 45.65 -25.08 17.01
CA THR A 42 44.22 -24.81 16.88
C THR A 42 43.42 -25.42 18.03
N ALA A 43 43.67 -26.69 18.38
CA ALA A 43 42.97 -27.34 19.48
C ALA A 43 43.28 -26.71 20.85
N PHE A 44 44.55 -26.32 21.07
CA PHE A 44 44.97 -25.60 22.28
C PHE A 44 44.29 -24.21 22.37
N LEU A 45 44.31 -23.43 21.29
CA LEU A 45 43.69 -22.11 21.23
C LEU A 45 42.16 -22.17 21.35
N LEU A 46 41.51 -23.19 20.80
CA LEU A 46 40.07 -23.40 20.95
C LEU A 46 39.66 -23.68 22.41
N ASP A 47 40.53 -24.33 23.20
CA ASP A 47 40.31 -24.54 24.64
C ASP A 47 40.68 -23.29 25.47
N ALA A 48 41.78 -22.62 25.12
CA ALA A 48 42.27 -21.44 25.84
C ALA A 48 41.35 -20.21 25.65
N LEU A 49 40.76 -20.05 24.46
CA LEU A 49 39.93 -18.89 24.10
C LEU A 49 38.43 -19.08 24.40
N LYS A 50 38.03 -20.15 25.11
CA LYS A 50 36.61 -20.47 25.41
C LYS A 50 35.84 -19.33 26.10
N ASN A 51 36.53 -18.47 26.84
CA ASN A 51 35.91 -17.36 27.58
C ASN A 51 35.70 -16.10 26.73
N ASN A 52 36.11 -16.09 25.46
CA ASN A 52 35.90 -15.02 24.48
C ASN A 52 36.18 -13.61 25.05
N ARG A 53 37.33 -13.42 25.70
CA ARG A 53 37.64 -12.15 26.39
C ARG A 53 38.10 -11.08 25.38
N PRO A 54 37.74 -9.79 25.56
CA PRO A 54 38.18 -8.70 24.68
C PRO A 54 39.71 -8.53 24.60
N SER A 55 40.44 -8.88 25.66
CA SER A 55 41.91 -8.85 25.71
C SER A 55 42.59 -9.87 24.79
N GLU A 56 41.86 -10.90 24.35
CA GLU A 56 42.35 -12.00 23.53
C GLU A 56 42.05 -11.81 22.03
N GLY A 57 41.47 -10.67 21.63
CA GLY A 57 41.14 -10.35 20.23
C GLY A 57 42.28 -10.54 19.21
N PRO A 58 43.54 -10.16 19.53
CA PRO A 58 44.69 -10.45 18.66
C PRO A 58 44.98 -11.95 18.49
N LEU A 59 44.76 -12.75 19.53
CA LEU A 59 44.94 -14.22 19.49
C LEU A 59 43.80 -14.90 18.73
N GLN A 60 42.57 -14.40 18.84
CA GLN A 60 41.43 -14.83 18.02
C GLN A 60 41.68 -14.54 16.53
N THR A 61 42.22 -13.37 16.21
CA THR A 61 42.57 -12.98 14.84
C THR A 61 43.67 -13.89 14.28
N ARG A 62 44.73 -14.16 15.06
CA ARG A 62 45.81 -15.10 14.68
C ARG A 62 45.32 -16.53 14.50
N LEU A 63 44.41 -17.01 15.35
CA LEU A 63 43.80 -18.34 15.21
C LEU A 63 43.05 -18.47 13.89
N LEU A 64 42.25 -17.47 13.54
CA LEU A 64 41.47 -17.46 12.30
C LEU A 64 42.37 -17.28 11.08
N GLU A 65 43.37 -16.39 11.13
CA GLU A 65 44.37 -16.19 10.08
C GLU A 65 45.14 -17.48 9.77
N MET A 66 45.66 -18.15 10.81
CA MET A 66 46.38 -19.42 10.67
C MET A 66 45.50 -20.49 10.03
N ASN A 67 44.26 -20.64 10.50
CA ASN A 67 43.35 -21.65 9.94
C ASN A 67 42.87 -21.28 8.53
N LEU A 68 42.68 -19.99 8.19
CA LEU A 68 42.30 -19.58 6.84
C LEU A 68 43.42 -19.80 5.81
N MET A 69 44.69 -19.70 6.22
CA MET A 69 45.84 -19.93 5.34
C MET A 69 46.16 -21.41 5.14
N HIS A 70 45.95 -22.26 6.16
CA HIS A 70 46.39 -23.66 6.14
C HIS A 70 45.26 -24.70 6.11
N ALA A 71 44.10 -24.39 6.69
CA ALA A 71 42.96 -25.31 6.79
C ALA A 71 41.59 -24.57 6.72
N PRO A 72 41.21 -24.04 5.53
CA PRO A 72 40.03 -23.18 5.37
C PRO A 72 38.71 -23.80 5.87
N GLN A 73 38.58 -25.13 5.79
CA GLN A 73 37.39 -25.87 6.28
C GLN A 73 37.23 -25.79 7.80
N VAL A 74 38.35 -25.76 8.55
CA VAL A 74 38.32 -25.63 10.01
C VAL A 74 37.97 -24.18 10.39
N ALA A 75 38.51 -23.21 9.64
CA ALA A 75 38.14 -21.81 9.82
C ALA A 75 36.64 -21.56 9.54
N ASP A 76 36.09 -22.15 8.48
CA ASP A 76 34.66 -22.05 8.16
C ASP A 76 33.78 -22.66 9.27
N ALA A 77 34.17 -23.80 9.84
CA ALA A 77 33.47 -24.39 10.98
C ALA A 77 33.54 -23.53 12.26
N ILE A 78 34.69 -22.89 12.52
CA ILE A 78 34.86 -21.99 13.67
C ILE A 78 34.02 -20.72 13.50
N LEU A 79 34.06 -20.10 12.32
CA LEU A 79 33.27 -18.90 12.00
C LEU A 79 31.76 -19.20 11.98
N GLY A 80 31.36 -20.35 11.41
CA GLY A 80 29.97 -20.80 11.37
C GLY A 80 29.36 -21.07 12.76
N ASN A 81 30.18 -21.50 13.73
CA ASN A 81 29.74 -21.72 15.12
C ASN A 81 29.71 -20.44 15.98
N GLN A 82 30.09 -19.28 15.42
CA GLN A 82 30.08 -17.97 16.12
C GLN A 82 30.81 -17.97 17.48
N MET A 83 31.88 -18.76 17.63
CA MET A 83 32.54 -18.93 18.94
C MET A 83 33.34 -17.71 19.42
N PHE A 84 33.66 -16.78 18.51
CA PHE A 84 34.48 -15.60 18.80
C PHE A 84 33.83 -14.33 18.25
N THR A 85 33.98 -13.20 18.95
CA THR A 85 33.32 -11.93 18.59
C THR A 85 34.26 -10.74 18.46
N HIS A 86 35.50 -10.84 18.93
CA HIS A 86 36.43 -9.71 19.14
C HIS A 86 37.65 -9.71 18.18
N TYR A 87 37.65 -10.51 17.11
CA TYR A 87 38.71 -10.52 16.09
C TYR A 87 38.56 -9.39 15.05
N ASP A 88 39.64 -9.08 14.33
CA ASP A 88 39.63 -8.10 13.24
C ASP A 88 38.82 -8.60 12.04
N ARG A 89 37.57 -8.14 11.94
CA ARG A 89 36.62 -8.56 10.91
C ARG A 89 37.06 -8.15 9.50
N ALA A 90 37.72 -7.01 9.33
CA ALA A 90 38.13 -6.51 8.02
C ALA A 90 39.30 -7.35 7.47
N HIS A 91 40.27 -7.65 8.32
CA HIS A 91 41.41 -8.49 7.94
C HIS A 91 40.97 -9.94 7.64
N ILE A 92 40.11 -10.50 8.48
CA ILE A 92 39.56 -11.85 8.27
C ILE A 92 38.67 -11.92 7.01
N ALA A 93 37.88 -10.88 6.70
CA ALA A 93 37.07 -10.84 5.48
C ALA A 93 37.94 -10.93 4.20
N GLN A 94 39.05 -10.19 4.16
CA GLN A 94 39.99 -10.23 3.04
C GLN A 94 40.67 -11.61 2.90
N LEU A 95 40.99 -12.26 4.03
CA LEU A 95 41.56 -13.60 4.03
C LEU A 95 40.54 -14.67 3.62
N CYS A 96 39.28 -14.54 4.04
CA CYS A 96 38.17 -15.38 3.58
C CYS A 96 37.95 -15.26 2.07
N GLU A 97 38.05 -14.06 1.50
CA GLU A 97 37.96 -13.84 0.05
C GLU A 97 39.13 -14.53 -0.70
N LYS A 98 40.37 -14.39 -0.20
CA LYS A 98 41.54 -15.08 -0.76
C LYS A 98 41.47 -16.61 -0.63
N ALA A 99 40.84 -17.11 0.42
CA ALA A 99 40.64 -18.54 0.67
C ALA A 99 39.43 -19.13 -0.09
N GLY A 100 38.67 -18.31 -0.84
CA GLY A 100 37.49 -18.74 -1.61
C GLY A 100 36.21 -18.91 -0.78
N LEU A 101 36.20 -18.50 0.50
CA LEU A 101 35.06 -18.56 1.41
C LEU A 101 34.23 -17.27 1.33
N LEU A 102 33.62 -17.01 0.17
CA LEU A 102 32.90 -15.77 -0.12
C LEU A 102 31.67 -15.53 0.78
N GLN A 103 30.99 -16.58 1.25
CA GLN A 103 29.85 -16.44 2.16
C GLN A 103 30.26 -15.80 3.50
N ARG A 104 31.36 -16.26 4.08
CA ARG A 104 31.91 -15.71 5.33
C ARG A 104 32.57 -14.36 5.13
N ALA A 105 33.18 -14.12 3.96
CA ALA A 105 33.69 -12.81 3.61
C ALA A 105 32.56 -11.76 3.61
N LEU A 106 31.41 -12.08 3.00
CA LEU A 106 30.24 -11.21 2.96
C LEU A 106 29.66 -10.89 4.35
N GLU A 107 29.62 -11.85 5.29
CA GLU A 107 29.18 -11.59 6.69
C GLU A 107 30.08 -10.60 7.46
N HIS A 108 31.33 -10.43 7.01
CA HIS A 108 32.33 -9.62 7.69
C HIS A 108 32.67 -8.32 6.95
N PHE A 109 32.29 -8.18 5.68
CA PHE A 109 32.41 -6.92 4.97
C PHE A 109 31.44 -5.89 5.54
N THR A 110 31.98 -4.71 5.84
CA THR A 110 31.21 -3.54 6.32
C THR A 110 31.12 -2.44 5.27
N ASP A 111 31.98 -2.48 4.25
CA ASP A 111 31.99 -1.53 3.15
C ASP A 111 31.14 -2.04 1.97
N LEU A 112 30.23 -1.19 1.50
CA LEU A 112 29.36 -1.41 0.36
C LEU A 112 30.15 -1.70 -0.94
N TYR A 113 31.36 -1.15 -1.09
CA TYR A 113 32.20 -1.42 -2.26
C TYR A 113 32.67 -2.88 -2.30
N ASP A 114 33.13 -3.41 -1.18
CA ASP A 114 33.57 -4.81 -1.06
C ASP A 114 32.39 -5.77 -1.12
N ILE A 115 31.24 -5.41 -0.54
CA ILE A 115 29.99 -6.16 -0.68
C ILE A 115 29.57 -6.22 -2.15
N LYS A 116 29.56 -5.10 -2.89
CA LYS A 116 29.25 -5.10 -4.33
C LYS A 116 30.20 -5.96 -5.14
N ARG A 117 31.51 -5.93 -4.84
CA ARG A 117 32.50 -6.78 -5.51
C ARG A 117 32.22 -8.27 -5.27
N ALA A 118 31.97 -8.65 -4.02
CA ALA A 118 31.81 -10.05 -3.64
C ALA A 118 30.43 -10.64 -4.03
N VAL A 119 29.35 -9.86 -3.91
CA VAL A 119 27.97 -10.29 -4.26
C VAL A 119 27.81 -10.58 -5.75
N VAL A 120 28.62 -9.96 -6.62
CA VAL A 120 28.61 -10.22 -8.07
C VAL A 120 29.01 -11.66 -8.41
N HIS A 121 29.79 -12.34 -7.55
CA HIS A 121 30.21 -13.73 -7.74
C HIS A 121 29.15 -14.74 -7.24
N THR A 122 27.91 -14.57 -7.69
CA THR A 122 26.74 -15.39 -7.28
C THR A 122 26.88 -16.90 -7.53
N HIS A 123 27.71 -17.32 -8.49
CA HIS A 123 27.97 -18.73 -8.80
C HIS A 123 28.72 -19.49 -7.69
N LEU A 124 29.34 -18.77 -6.75
CA LEU A 124 30.05 -19.33 -5.60
C LEU A 124 29.23 -19.23 -4.29
N LEU A 125 28.04 -18.63 -4.34
CA LEU A 125 27.19 -18.36 -3.18
C LEU A 125 25.97 -19.28 -3.19
N ASN A 126 25.55 -19.73 -2.00
CA ASN A 126 24.30 -20.47 -1.87
C ASN A 126 23.12 -19.50 -2.04
N PRO A 127 22.20 -19.74 -3.00
CA PRO A 127 21.06 -18.85 -3.26
C PRO A 127 20.17 -18.60 -2.04
N GLU A 128 19.89 -19.61 -1.22
CA GLU A 128 19.02 -19.45 -0.04
C GLU A 128 19.66 -18.59 1.05
N TRP A 129 20.98 -18.77 1.26
CA TRP A 129 21.74 -17.97 2.21
C TRP A 129 21.79 -16.51 1.75
N LEU A 130 22.06 -16.27 0.46
CA LEU A 130 22.12 -14.93 -0.11
C LEU A 130 20.78 -14.19 0.04
N VAL A 131 19.66 -14.86 -0.19
CA VAL A 131 18.32 -14.27 0.02
C VAL A 131 18.12 -13.86 1.48
N ASN A 132 18.54 -14.68 2.46
CA ASN A 132 18.43 -14.32 3.87
C ASN A 132 19.39 -13.19 4.26
N TYR A 133 20.58 -13.14 3.65
CA TYR A 133 21.57 -12.10 3.85
C TYR A 133 21.04 -10.70 3.45
N PHE A 134 20.24 -10.60 2.39
CA PHE A 134 19.56 -9.34 2.03
C PHE A 134 18.62 -8.81 3.13
N GLY A 135 18.12 -9.67 4.02
CA GLY A 135 17.35 -9.22 5.19
C GLY A 135 18.20 -8.58 6.30
N SER A 136 19.52 -8.73 6.25
CA SER A 136 20.45 -8.08 7.19
C SER A 136 21.04 -6.76 6.66
N LEU A 137 20.83 -6.48 5.37
CA LEU A 137 21.29 -5.25 4.71
C LEU A 137 20.25 -4.13 4.87
N SER A 138 20.71 -2.87 4.79
CA SER A 138 19.80 -1.72 4.74
C SER A 138 19.00 -1.71 3.42
N VAL A 139 17.89 -0.95 3.39
CA VAL A 139 17.01 -0.83 2.21
C VAL A 139 17.77 -0.24 1.01
N GLU A 140 18.60 0.78 1.24
CA GLU A 140 19.41 1.44 0.21
C GLU A 140 20.54 0.53 -0.30
N ASP A 141 21.27 -0.11 0.62
CA ASP A 141 22.35 -1.04 0.26
C ASP A 141 21.82 -2.25 -0.51
N SER A 142 20.62 -2.74 -0.16
CA SER A 142 19.95 -3.83 -0.86
C SER A 142 19.59 -3.45 -2.30
N LEU A 143 19.07 -2.24 -2.53
CA LEU A 143 18.76 -1.75 -3.88
C LEU A 143 20.03 -1.56 -4.72
N GLU A 144 21.11 -1.03 -4.12
CA GLU A 144 22.38 -0.87 -4.82
C GLU A 144 23.08 -2.21 -5.12
N CYS A 145 22.97 -3.18 -4.22
CA CYS A 145 23.46 -4.54 -4.43
C CYS A 145 22.65 -5.28 -5.50
N LEU A 146 21.31 -5.13 -5.52
CA LEU A 146 20.47 -5.64 -6.60
C LEU A 146 20.83 -5.00 -7.94
N ARG A 147 21.08 -3.69 -7.96
CA ARG A 147 21.56 -2.96 -9.15
C ARG A 147 22.91 -3.48 -9.62
N ALA A 148 23.85 -3.71 -8.71
CA ALA A 148 25.17 -4.27 -9.02
C ALA A 148 25.06 -5.70 -9.58
N MET A 149 24.25 -6.57 -8.96
CA MET A 149 24.00 -7.93 -9.44
C MET A 149 23.39 -7.95 -10.84
N LEU A 150 22.39 -7.11 -11.10
CA LEU A 150 21.76 -7.00 -12.42
C LEU A 150 22.72 -6.41 -13.47
N SER A 151 23.59 -5.48 -13.08
CA SER A 151 24.58 -4.89 -14.00
C SER A 151 25.66 -5.87 -14.45
N ALA A 152 26.04 -6.82 -13.59
CA ALA A 152 27.13 -7.75 -13.87
C ALA A 152 26.68 -8.93 -14.75
N ASN A 153 25.57 -9.60 -14.40
CA ASN A 153 25.02 -10.68 -15.24
C ASN A 153 23.52 -10.84 -15.05
N ILE A 154 22.76 -10.23 -15.96
CA ILE A 154 21.30 -10.22 -15.93
C ILE A 154 20.74 -11.65 -15.92
N ARG A 155 21.22 -12.58 -16.77
CA ARG A 155 20.60 -13.90 -16.93
C ARG A 155 20.78 -14.82 -15.74
N GLN A 156 21.96 -14.79 -15.12
CA GLN A 156 22.26 -15.66 -13.97
C GLN A 156 21.67 -15.11 -12.67
N ASN A 157 21.69 -13.79 -12.50
CA ASN A 157 21.29 -13.16 -11.23
C ASN A 157 19.79 -12.86 -11.16
N LEU A 158 19.06 -12.93 -12.28
CA LEU A 158 17.64 -12.59 -12.34
C LEU A 158 16.80 -13.35 -11.32
N GLN A 159 16.99 -14.67 -11.24
CA GLN A 159 16.16 -15.53 -10.41
C GLN A 159 16.36 -15.22 -8.92
N ILE A 160 17.60 -14.95 -8.51
CA ILE A 160 17.94 -14.55 -7.13
C ILE A 160 17.38 -13.16 -6.84
N CYS A 161 17.57 -12.19 -7.75
CA CYS A 161 17.04 -10.83 -7.59
C CYS A 161 15.51 -10.83 -7.45
N VAL A 162 14.82 -11.68 -8.21
CA VAL A 162 13.37 -11.86 -8.11
C VAL A 162 12.97 -12.47 -6.77
N GLN A 163 13.67 -13.50 -6.29
CA GLN A 163 13.38 -14.10 -4.98
C GLN A 163 13.59 -13.12 -3.82
N VAL A 164 14.66 -12.32 -3.87
CA VAL A 164 14.91 -11.24 -2.91
C VAL A 164 13.80 -10.19 -2.98
N ALA A 165 13.48 -9.72 -4.19
CA ALA A 165 12.42 -8.74 -4.40
C ALA A 165 11.07 -9.26 -3.89
N SER A 166 10.70 -10.52 -4.17
CA SER A 166 9.45 -11.13 -3.70
C SER A 166 9.40 -11.35 -2.19
N LYS A 167 10.53 -11.57 -1.50
CA LYS A 167 10.54 -11.78 -0.05
C LYS A 167 10.54 -10.47 0.74
N TYR A 168 11.17 -9.42 0.20
CA TYR A 168 11.37 -8.14 0.88
C TYR A 168 10.64 -6.96 0.20
N HIS A 169 9.60 -7.22 -0.62
CA HIS A 169 8.90 -6.16 -1.36
C HIS A 169 8.22 -5.10 -0.47
N GLU A 170 7.81 -5.45 0.74
CA GLU A 170 7.20 -4.51 1.69
C GLU A 170 8.23 -3.48 2.20
N GLN A 171 9.50 -3.90 2.37
CA GLN A 171 10.58 -3.05 2.86
C GLN A 171 11.23 -2.24 1.73
N LEU A 172 11.39 -2.83 0.55
CA LEU A 172 12.06 -2.21 -0.62
C LEU A 172 11.13 -1.33 -1.46
N SER A 173 9.82 -1.34 -1.19
CA SER A 173 8.74 -0.73 -1.97
C SER A 173 8.58 -1.28 -3.40
N THR A 174 7.34 -1.58 -3.79
CA THR A 174 7.04 -2.17 -5.11
C THR A 174 7.39 -1.22 -6.26
N GLN A 175 7.25 0.10 -6.08
CA GLN A 175 7.56 1.11 -7.10
C GLN A 175 9.07 1.20 -7.40
N SER A 176 9.92 1.24 -6.38
CA SER A 176 11.39 1.30 -6.57
C SER A 176 11.93 0.04 -7.25
N LEU A 177 11.35 -1.13 -6.95
CA LEU A 177 11.68 -2.39 -7.63
C LEU A 177 11.19 -2.41 -9.09
N ILE A 178 10.02 -1.85 -9.39
CA ILE A 178 9.55 -1.68 -10.77
C ILE A 178 10.51 -0.79 -11.55
N GLU A 179 10.89 0.37 -11.02
CA GLU A 179 11.85 1.28 -11.66
C GLU A 179 13.22 0.63 -11.87
N LEU A 180 13.68 -0.17 -10.90
CA LEU A 180 14.91 -0.94 -11.00
C LEU A 180 14.85 -1.90 -12.21
N PHE A 181 13.85 -2.77 -12.28
CA PHE A 181 13.74 -3.74 -13.39
C PHE A 181 13.49 -3.06 -14.75
N GLU A 182 12.78 -1.94 -14.78
CA GLU A 182 12.58 -1.14 -15.99
C GLU A 182 13.87 -0.49 -16.49
N SER A 183 14.71 0.02 -15.59
CA SER A 183 16.00 0.62 -15.95
C SER A 183 16.93 -0.37 -16.68
N PHE A 184 16.85 -1.65 -16.32
CA PHE A 184 17.58 -2.74 -16.97
C PHE A 184 16.82 -3.41 -18.13
N LYS A 185 15.61 -2.92 -18.47
CA LYS A 185 14.73 -3.50 -19.51
C LYS A 185 14.43 -5.01 -19.30
N SER A 186 14.45 -5.48 -18.06
CA SER A 186 14.24 -6.89 -17.74
C SER A 186 12.76 -7.19 -17.52
N PHE A 187 12.03 -7.38 -18.62
CA PHE A 187 10.60 -7.70 -18.57
C PHE A 187 10.31 -9.11 -18.02
N GLU A 188 11.26 -10.05 -18.14
CA GLU A 188 11.16 -11.37 -17.50
C GLU A 188 11.26 -11.28 -15.97
N GLY A 189 12.19 -10.48 -15.44
CA GLY A 189 12.30 -10.26 -14.00
C GLY A 189 11.08 -9.56 -13.43
N LEU A 190 10.60 -8.52 -14.12
CA LEU A 190 9.39 -7.82 -13.76
C LEU A 190 8.17 -8.75 -13.77
N PHE A 191 8.07 -9.65 -14.74
CA PHE A 191 6.99 -10.64 -14.80
C PHE A 191 7.01 -11.60 -13.61
N TYR A 192 8.14 -12.24 -13.29
CA TYR A 192 8.18 -13.18 -12.17
C TYR A 192 8.00 -12.49 -10.81
N PHE A 193 8.55 -11.29 -10.63
CA PHE A 193 8.36 -10.49 -9.42
C PHE A 193 6.90 -10.08 -9.24
N LEU A 194 6.31 -9.42 -10.23
CA LEU A 194 4.93 -8.94 -10.15
C LEU A 194 3.95 -10.11 -10.10
N GLY A 195 4.23 -11.26 -10.71
CA GLY A 195 3.39 -12.46 -10.62
C GLY A 195 3.21 -12.99 -9.19
N SER A 196 4.22 -12.80 -8.32
CA SER A 196 4.12 -13.15 -6.90
C SER A 196 3.25 -12.19 -6.09
N ILE A 197 3.11 -10.94 -6.55
CA ILE A 197 2.46 -9.84 -5.81
C ILE A 197 1.06 -9.54 -6.35
N VAL A 198 0.81 -9.76 -7.64
CA VAL A 198 -0.40 -9.30 -8.35
C VAL A 198 -1.70 -9.88 -7.76
N ASN A 199 -1.65 -11.08 -7.16
CA ASN A 199 -2.82 -11.69 -6.51
C ASN A 199 -3.18 -11.00 -5.17
N PHE A 200 -2.24 -10.30 -4.54
CA PHE A 200 -2.40 -9.66 -3.23
C PHE A 200 -2.52 -8.12 -3.34
N SER A 201 -1.98 -7.52 -4.39
CA SER A 201 -2.02 -6.07 -4.60
C SER A 201 -3.34 -5.61 -5.21
N GLN A 202 -3.86 -4.48 -4.73
CA GLN A 202 -5.02 -3.78 -5.29
C GLN A 202 -4.62 -2.56 -6.15
N ASP A 203 -3.32 -2.32 -6.35
CA ASP A 203 -2.81 -1.14 -7.06
C ASP A 203 -2.99 -1.26 -8.60
N PRO A 204 -3.76 -0.37 -9.25
CA PRO A 204 -3.99 -0.39 -10.70
C PRO A 204 -2.71 -0.37 -11.55
N ASP A 205 -1.67 0.34 -11.10
CA ASP A 205 -0.41 0.44 -11.86
C ASP A 205 0.38 -0.86 -11.81
N VAL A 206 0.33 -1.60 -10.70
CA VAL A 206 0.95 -2.94 -10.57
C VAL A 206 0.31 -3.94 -11.53
N HIS A 207 -1.02 -3.96 -11.59
CA HIS A 207 -1.76 -4.83 -12.52
C HIS A 207 -1.49 -4.45 -13.98
N PHE A 208 -1.45 -3.16 -14.30
CA PHE A 208 -1.12 -2.68 -15.66
C PHE A 208 0.31 -3.05 -16.07
N LYS A 209 1.30 -2.82 -15.20
CA LYS A 209 2.71 -3.16 -15.45
C LYS A 209 2.92 -4.66 -15.56
N TYR A 210 2.18 -5.46 -14.81
CA TYR A 210 2.20 -6.92 -14.94
C TYR A 210 1.67 -7.37 -16.31
N ILE A 211 0.53 -6.84 -16.76
CA ILE A 211 -0.02 -7.10 -18.10
C ILE A 211 1.00 -6.70 -19.19
N GLN A 212 1.65 -5.55 -19.02
CA GLN A 212 2.70 -5.08 -19.95
C GLN A 212 3.91 -6.02 -19.98
N ALA A 213 4.38 -6.48 -18.82
CA ALA A 213 5.49 -7.42 -18.72
C ALA A 213 5.14 -8.77 -19.35
N ALA A 214 3.97 -9.33 -19.02
CA ALA A 214 3.46 -10.59 -19.55
C ALA A 214 3.25 -10.57 -21.08
N CYS A 215 2.79 -9.45 -21.64
CA CYS A 215 2.69 -9.26 -23.10
C CYS A 215 4.06 -9.28 -23.77
N LYS A 216 5.07 -8.62 -23.18
CA LYS A 216 6.42 -8.54 -23.76
C LYS A 216 7.21 -9.84 -23.62
N THR A 217 6.92 -10.67 -22.62
CA THR A 217 7.51 -12.01 -22.44
C THR A 217 6.80 -13.09 -23.24
N GLY A 218 5.68 -12.76 -23.91
CA GLY A 218 4.90 -13.71 -24.71
C GLY A 218 4.05 -14.69 -23.91
N GLN A 219 3.86 -14.45 -22.60
CA GLN A 219 3.03 -15.29 -21.73
C GLN A 219 1.54 -14.89 -21.79
N ILE A 220 0.91 -15.17 -22.93
CA ILE A 220 -0.46 -14.70 -23.24
C ILE A 220 -1.53 -15.32 -22.32
N LYS A 221 -1.32 -16.54 -21.82
CA LYS A 221 -2.26 -17.23 -20.91
C LYS A 221 -2.39 -16.52 -19.55
N GLU A 222 -1.31 -15.91 -19.06
CA GLU A 222 -1.35 -15.19 -17.79
C GLU A 222 -2.00 -13.81 -17.95
N VAL A 223 -1.81 -13.17 -19.11
CA VAL A 223 -2.57 -11.97 -19.48
C VAL A 223 -4.07 -12.27 -19.52
N GLU A 224 -4.46 -13.39 -20.13
CA GLU A 224 -5.86 -13.85 -20.14
C GLU A 224 -6.43 -14.03 -18.73
N ARG A 225 -5.67 -14.72 -17.86
CA ARG A 225 -6.04 -14.97 -16.47
C ARG A 225 -6.27 -13.67 -15.70
N ILE A 226 -5.34 -12.72 -15.75
CA ILE A 226 -5.45 -11.45 -15.03
C ILE A 226 -6.58 -10.59 -15.57
N CYS A 227 -6.76 -10.52 -16.89
CA CYS A 227 -7.88 -9.79 -17.49
C CYS A 227 -9.23 -10.36 -17.03
N ARG A 228 -9.32 -11.67 -16.76
CA ARG A 228 -10.52 -12.35 -16.25
C ARG A 228 -10.70 -12.22 -14.73
N GLU A 229 -9.64 -12.39 -13.95
CA GLU A 229 -9.71 -12.48 -12.48
C GLU A 229 -9.64 -11.10 -11.79
N SER A 230 -8.82 -10.17 -12.30
CA SER A 230 -8.59 -8.89 -11.63
C SER A 230 -9.63 -7.83 -11.99
N ASN A 231 -10.11 -7.09 -10.98
CA ASN A 231 -10.98 -5.91 -11.13
C ASN A 231 -10.22 -4.58 -10.98
N CYS A 232 -8.92 -4.63 -10.69
CA CYS A 232 -8.21 -3.46 -10.14
C CYS A 232 -7.45 -2.65 -11.20
N TYR A 233 -7.45 -3.03 -12.48
CA TYR A 233 -6.76 -2.29 -13.53
C TYR A 233 -7.69 -1.30 -14.25
N ASP A 234 -7.12 -0.21 -14.79
CA ASP A 234 -7.85 0.75 -15.62
C ASP A 234 -8.23 0.12 -16.98
N PRO A 235 -9.53 -0.08 -17.27
CA PRO A 235 -10.00 -0.75 -18.48
C PRO A 235 -9.63 -0.02 -19.78
N GLU A 236 -9.61 1.32 -19.77
CA GLU A 236 -9.33 2.10 -20.98
C GLU A 236 -7.85 2.05 -21.36
N ARG A 237 -6.98 2.18 -20.35
CA ARG A 237 -5.53 2.12 -20.53
C ARG A 237 -5.08 0.73 -20.97
N VAL A 238 -5.63 -0.34 -20.38
CA VAL A 238 -5.38 -1.72 -20.81
C VAL A 238 -5.93 -2.00 -22.20
N LYS A 239 -7.16 -1.55 -22.52
CA LYS A 239 -7.76 -1.66 -23.86
C LYS A 239 -6.87 -1.03 -24.93
N ASN A 240 -6.41 0.20 -24.71
CA ASN A 240 -5.58 0.92 -25.67
C ASN A 240 -4.21 0.25 -25.84
N PHE A 241 -3.59 -0.19 -24.74
CA PHE A 241 -2.34 -0.93 -24.78
C PHE A 241 -2.47 -2.26 -25.55
N LEU A 242 -3.53 -3.04 -25.31
CA LEU A 242 -3.76 -4.31 -26.01
C LEU A 242 -4.06 -4.11 -27.51
N LYS A 243 -4.75 -3.02 -27.89
CA LYS A 243 -4.92 -2.61 -29.29
C LYS A 243 -3.59 -2.26 -29.96
N GLU A 244 -2.69 -1.59 -29.26
CA GLU A 244 -1.35 -1.24 -29.78
C GLU A 244 -0.42 -2.45 -29.86
N ALA A 245 -0.50 -3.36 -28.87
CA ALA A 245 0.40 -4.51 -28.73
C ALA A 245 0.19 -5.60 -29.80
N LYS A 246 -0.96 -5.63 -30.49
CA LYS A 246 -1.26 -6.56 -31.59
C LYS A 246 -0.86 -8.02 -31.29
N LEU A 247 -1.37 -8.56 -30.19
CA LEU A 247 -1.08 -9.93 -29.76
C LEU A 247 -1.48 -10.97 -30.82
N THR A 248 -0.77 -12.10 -30.85
CA THR A 248 -1.06 -13.24 -31.74
C THR A 248 -2.40 -13.89 -31.42
N ASP A 249 -2.79 -13.90 -30.14
CA ASP A 249 -4.10 -14.29 -29.65
C ASP A 249 -4.81 -13.08 -29.03
N GLN A 250 -6.00 -12.76 -29.55
CA GLN A 250 -6.77 -11.57 -29.21
C GLN A 250 -7.79 -11.84 -28.09
N LEU A 251 -7.84 -13.06 -27.54
CA LEU A 251 -8.73 -13.42 -26.42
C LEU A 251 -8.62 -12.49 -25.20
N PRO A 252 -7.43 -12.04 -24.75
CA PRO A 252 -7.35 -11.11 -23.61
C PRO A 252 -8.01 -9.76 -23.88
N LEU A 253 -7.91 -9.24 -25.11
CA LEU A 253 -8.60 -8.01 -25.53
C LEU A 253 -10.12 -8.21 -25.54
N ILE A 254 -10.57 -9.38 -26.00
CA ILE A 254 -11.98 -9.76 -26.04
C ILE A 254 -12.58 -9.81 -24.62
N ILE A 255 -11.87 -10.40 -23.65
CA ILE A 255 -12.34 -10.51 -22.26
C ILE A 255 -12.48 -9.14 -21.60
N VAL A 256 -11.50 -8.24 -21.79
CA VAL A 256 -11.56 -6.87 -21.25
C VAL A 256 -12.74 -6.11 -21.86
N CYS A 257 -12.92 -6.19 -23.18
CA CYS A 257 -14.01 -5.49 -23.85
C CYS A 257 -15.40 -6.06 -23.52
N ASP A 258 -15.54 -7.37 -23.29
CA ASP A 258 -16.80 -8.01 -22.87
C ASP A 258 -17.20 -7.60 -21.44
N ARG A 259 -16.24 -7.61 -20.51
CA ARG A 259 -16.48 -7.32 -19.09
C ARG A 259 -16.92 -5.87 -18.84
N PHE A 260 -16.39 -4.92 -19.62
CA PHE A 260 -16.64 -3.49 -19.45
C PHE A 260 -17.54 -2.89 -20.55
N ASP A 261 -18.34 -3.73 -21.23
CA ASP A 261 -19.33 -3.32 -22.25
C ASP A 261 -18.77 -2.54 -23.47
N PHE A 262 -17.48 -2.69 -23.80
CA PHE A 262 -16.85 -2.10 -25.00
C PHE A 262 -16.99 -2.97 -26.25
N VAL A 263 -18.09 -3.70 -26.40
CA VAL A 263 -18.30 -4.69 -27.47
C VAL A 263 -18.34 -4.04 -28.85
N HIS A 264 -18.97 -2.87 -29.00
CA HIS A 264 -19.05 -2.16 -30.28
C HIS A 264 -17.65 -1.73 -30.78
N ASP A 265 -16.83 -1.15 -29.90
CA ASP A 265 -15.43 -0.78 -30.19
C ASP A 265 -14.56 -1.99 -30.56
N LEU A 266 -14.79 -3.14 -29.92
CA LEU A 266 -14.09 -4.39 -30.20
C LEU A 266 -14.44 -4.91 -31.59
N VAL A 267 -15.73 -4.95 -31.96
CA VAL A 267 -16.20 -5.41 -33.27
C VAL A 267 -15.64 -4.53 -34.38
N LEU A 268 -15.64 -3.20 -34.19
CA LEU A 268 -15.02 -2.25 -35.13
C LEU A 268 -13.51 -2.51 -35.30
N TYR A 269 -12.80 -2.75 -34.20
CA TYR A 269 -11.35 -2.99 -34.23
C TYR A 269 -11.00 -4.34 -34.87
N LEU A 270 -11.71 -5.42 -34.52
CA LEU A 270 -11.46 -6.76 -35.07
C LEU A 270 -11.81 -6.82 -36.56
N TYR A 271 -12.89 -6.15 -36.98
CA TYR A 271 -13.27 -6.09 -38.39
C TYR A 271 -12.28 -5.28 -39.23
N ARG A 272 -11.90 -4.07 -38.77
CA ARG A 272 -10.91 -3.22 -39.48
C ARG A 272 -9.54 -3.90 -39.66
N ASN A 273 -9.18 -4.83 -38.79
CA ASN A 273 -7.94 -5.59 -38.85
C ASN A 273 -8.08 -6.97 -39.53
N ASN A 274 -9.22 -7.28 -40.17
CA ASN A 274 -9.51 -8.56 -40.84
C ASN A 274 -9.47 -9.80 -39.93
N LEU A 275 -9.77 -9.66 -38.63
CA LEU A 275 -9.73 -10.72 -37.62
C LEU A 275 -11.10 -11.37 -37.38
N GLN A 276 -11.81 -11.74 -38.45
CA GLN A 276 -13.18 -12.28 -38.40
C GLN A 276 -13.30 -13.59 -37.60
N LYS A 277 -12.29 -14.46 -37.67
CA LYS A 277 -12.23 -15.71 -36.89
C LYS A 277 -12.28 -15.47 -35.38
N TYR A 278 -11.77 -14.34 -34.90
CA TYR A 278 -11.82 -14.00 -33.47
C TYR A 278 -13.18 -13.48 -33.03
N ILE A 279 -13.96 -12.90 -33.95
CA ILE A 279 -15.38 -12.56 -33.70
C ILE A 279 -16.20 -13.85 -33.57
N GLU A 280 -15.96 -14.84 -34.43
CA GLU A 280 -16.57 -16.17 -34.31
C GLU A 280 -16.18 -16.86 -32.99
N ILE A 281 -14.90 -16.83 -32.61
CA ILE A 281 -14.41 -17.41 -31.35
C ILE A 281 -15.00 -16.68 -30.13
N TYR A 282 -15.11 -15.36 -30.15
CA TYR A 282 -15.70 -14.57 -29.07
C TYR A 282 -17.13 -15.03 -28.78
N VAL A 283 -17.93 -15.08 -29.83
CA VAL A 283 -19.34 -15.43 -29.72
C VAL A 283 -19.54 -16.91 -29.40
N GLN A 284 -18.65 -17.82 -29.85
CA GLN A 284 -18.77 -19.25 -29.55
C GLN A 284 -18.24 -19.65 -28.18
N LYS A 285 -17.10 -19.08 -27.74
CA LYS A 285 -16.34 -19.57 -26.58
C LYS A 285 -16.39 -18.66 -25.35
N VAL A 286 -16.59 -17.36 -25.52
CA VAL A 286 -16.47 -16.39 -24.42
C VAL A 286 -17.84 -16.00 -23.90
N ASN A 287 -18.70 -15.44 -24.76
CA ASN A 287 -20.03 -15.01 -24.34
C ASN A 287 -21.06 -15.08 -25.47
N PRO A 288 -21.77 -16.22 -25.58
CA PRO A 288 -22.82 -16.42 -26.60
C PRO A 288 -24.00 -15.46 -26.45
N SER A 289 -24.29 -14.97 -25.23
CA SER A 289 -25.45 -14.12 -24.96
C SER A 289 -25.36 -12.74 -25.63
N ARG A 290 -24.15 -12.25 -25.91
CA ARG A 290 -23.91 -10.93 -26.53
C ARG A 290 -23.97 -10.94 -28.06
N LEU A 291 -24.30 -12.09 -28.68
CA LEU A 291 -24.47 -12.20 -30.14
C LEU A 291 -25.37 -11.11 -30.74
N PRO A 292 -26.53 -10.73 -30.15
CA PRO A 292 -27.39 -9.68 -30.71
C PRO A 292 -26.67 -8.34 -30.91
N VAL A 293 -25.86 -7.93 -29.93
CA VAL A 293 -25.09 -6.67 -29.96
C VAL A 293 -23.91 -6.76 -30.94
N VAL A 294 -23.32 -7.94 -31.11
CA VAL A 294 -22.26 -8.18 -32.10
C VAL A 294 -22.81 -8.13 -33.53
N ILE A 295 -23.96 -8.75 -33.79
CA ILE A 295 -24.69 -8.62 -35.07
C ILE A 295 -25.14 -7.16 -35.26
N GLY A 296 -25.54 -6.52 -34.16
CA GLY A 296 -25.54 -5.10 -33.93
C GLY A 296 -24.38 -4.38 -34.64
N GLY A 297 -23.18 -4.47 -34.08
CA GLY A 297 -22.00 -3.81 -34.63
C GLY A 297 -21.62 -4.25 -36.05
N LEU A 298 -21.83 -5.51 -36.43
CA LEU A 298 -21.48 -6.02 -37.77
C LEU A 298 -22.37 -5.44 -38.88
N LEU A 299 -23.65 -5.22 -38.59
CA LEU A 299 -24.58 -4.59 -39.53
C LEU A 299 -24.31 -3.09 -39.70
N ASP A 300 -23.82 -2.38 -38.67
CA ASP A 300 -23.41 -0.96 -38.79
C ASP A 300 -22.17 -0.78 -39.68
N VAL A 301 -21.38 -1.84 -39.85
CA VAL A 301 -20.13 -1.85 -40.63
C VAL A 301 -20.34 -2.45 -42.03
N ASP A 302 -21.60 -2.68 -42.43
CA ASP A 302 -21.99 -3.26 -43.72
C ASP A 302 -21.27 -4.59 -44.03
N CYS A 303 -21.19 -5.49 -43.04
CA CYS A 303 -20.64 -6.84 -43.22
C CYS A 303 -21.50 -7.68 -44.19
N SER A 304 -20.89 -8.68 -44.85
CA SER A 304 -21.63 -9.56 -45.78
C SER A 304 -22.66 -10.43 -45.05
N GLU A 305 -23.83 -10.58 -45.66
CA GLU A 305 -24.95 -11.34 -45.10
C GLU A 305 -24.58 -12.81 -44.81
N ASP A 306 -23.67 -13.39 -45.60
CA ASP A 306 -23.23 -14.78 -45.44
C ASP A 306 -22.43 -15.00 -44.16
N VAL A 307 -21.62 -14.03 -43.73
CA VAL A 307 -20.85 -14.10 -42.47
C VAL A 307 -21.81 -14.02 -41.28
N ILE A 308 -22.82 -13.17 -41.35
CA ILE A 308 -23.85 -13.03 -40.32
C ILE A 308 -24.69 -14.31 -40.22
N LYS A 309 -25.14 -14.86 -41.36
CA LYS A 309 -25.88 -16.14 -41.41
C LYS A 309 -25.06 -17.29 -40.82
N ASN A 310 -23.78 -17.40 -41.16
CA ASN A 310 -22.89 -18.42 -40.63
C ASN A 310 -22.67 -18.26 -39.11
N LEU A 311 -22.48 -17.04 -38.61
CA LEU A 311 -22.36 -16.77 -37.18
C LEU A 311 -23.61 -17.20 -36.39
N ILE A 312 -24.80 -16.87 -36.89
CA ILE A 312 -26.08 -17.22 -36.26
C ILE A 312 -26.29 -18.75 -36.25
N LEU A 313 -25.93 -19.44 -37.33
CA LEU A 313 -26.08 -20.90 -37.44
C LEU A 313 -25.14 -21.66 -36.50
N VAL A 314 -23.93 -21.15 -36.24
CA VAL A 314 -22.92 -21.85 -35.44
C VAL A 314 -23.16 -21.73 -33.92
N VAL A 315 -23.77 -20.65 -33.45
CA VAL A 315 -23.85 -20.28 -32.01
C VAL A 315 -25.06 -20.89 -31.28
N ARG A 316 -25.88 -21.71 -31.97
CA ARG A 316 -27.12 -22.38 -31.51
C ARG A 316 -27.51 -22.18 -30.02
N GLY A 317 -28.49 -21.29 -29.78
CA GLY A 317 -29.41 -21.39 -28.64
C GLY A 317 -28.98 -20.83 -27.28
N GLN A 318 -28.01 -19.90 -27.21
CA GLN A 318 -27.54 -19.31 -25.94
C GLN A 318 -27.66 -17.78 -25.85
N PHE A 319 -28.54 -17.18 -26.65
CA PHE A 319 -28.80 -15.73 -26.67
C PHE A 319 -30.30 -15.45 -26.76
N SER A 320 -30.70 -14.26 -26.31
CA SER A 320 -32.10 -13.82 -26.37
C SER A 320 -32.54 -13.65 -27.83
N THR A 321 -33.52 -14.45 -28.24
CA THR A 321 -34.13 -14.35 -29.56
C THR A 321 -34.83 -12.99 -29.75
N ASP A 322 -35.39 -12.43 -28.67
CA ASP A 322 -36.05 -11.12 -28.68
C ASP A 322 -35.09 -9.97 -28.99
N GLU A 323 -33.93 -9.96 -28.35
CA GLU A 323 -32.91 -8.91 -28.57
C GLU A 323 -32.33 -8.98 -29.98
N LEU A 324 -32.11 -10.19 -30.51
CA LEU A 324 -31.64 -10.37 -31.89
C LEU A 324 -32.66 -9.86 -32.90
N VAL A 325 -33.93 -10.22 -32.73
CA VAL A 325 -35.01 -9.79 -33.62
C VAL A 325 -35.15 -8.27 -33.56
N ALA A 326 -35.06 -7.66 -32.37
CA ALA A 326 -35.14 -6.21 -32.20
C ALA A 326 -33.98 -5.46 -32.87
N GLU A 327 -32.73 -5.91 -32.71
CA GLU A 327 -31.55 -5.28 -33.34
C GLU A 327 -31.56 -5.40 -34.87
N VAL A 328 -32.11 -6.49 -35.41
CA VAL A 328 -32.29 -6.68 -36.87
C VAL A 328 -33.52 -5.92 -37.40
N GLU A 329 -34.58 -5.79 -36.60
CA GLU A 329 -35.81 -5.04 -36.92
C GLU A 329 -35.55 -3.54 -36.99
N LYS A 330 -34.79 -2.97 -36.02
CA LYS A 330 -34.37 -1.55 -36.05
C LYS A 330 -33.67 -1.16 -37.36
N ARG A 331 -33.05 -2.12 -38.05
CA ARG A 331 -32.31 -1.92 -39.30
C ARG A 331 -33.02 -2.47 -40.54
N ASN A 332 -34.30 -2.86 -40.42
CA ASN A 332 -35.16 -3.34 -41.51
C ASN A 332 -34.63 -4.57 -42.28
N ARG A 333 -33.90 -5.48 -41.62
CA ARG A 333 -33.30 -6.68 -42.27
C ARG A 333 -33.84 -8.02 -41.76
N LEU A 334 -35.08 -8.08 -41.26
CA LEU A 334 -35.71 -9.27 -40.65
C LEU A 334 -35.73 -10.54 -41.53
N LYS A 335 -35.74 -10.39 -42.85
CA LYS A 335 -35.68 -11.53 -43.80
C LYS A 335 -34.40 -12.37 -43.67
N LEU A 336 -33.33 -11.81 -43.10
CA LEU A 336 -32.07 -12.53 -42.87
C LEU A 336 -32.22 -13.70 -41.89
N LEU A 337 -33.19 -13.63 -40.96
CA LEU A 337 -33.38 -14.62 -39.90
C LEU A 337 -34.31 -15.78 -40.30
N LEU A 338 -34.99 -15.70 -41.46
CA LEU A 338 -36.03 -16.64 -41.88
C LEU A 338 -35.56 -18.11 -41.90
N PRO A 339 -34.42 -18.47 -42.54
CA PRO A 339 -33.96 -19.86 -42.55
C PRO A 339 -33.58 -20.40 -41.17
N TRP A 340 -33.19 -19.52 -40.25
CA TRP A 340 -32.81 -19.88 -38.89
C TRP A 340 -34.04 -20.08 -37.99
N LEU A 341 -35.04 -19.19 -38.08
CA LEU A 341 -36.29 -19.30 -37.32
C LEU A 341 -37.09 -20.56 -37.69
N GLU A 342 -37.15 -20.90 -38.98
CA GLU A 342 -37.82 -22.13 -39.45
C GLU A 342 -37.13 -23.40 -38.93
N ALA A 343 -35.80 -23.41 -38.90
CA ALA A 343 -35.03 -24.52 -38.34
C ALA A 343 -35.28 -24.69 -36.83
N ARG A 344 -35.41 -23.59 -36.07
CA ARG A 344 -35.68 -23.62 -34.62
C ARG A 344 -37.07 -24.15 -34.27
N ILE A 345 -38.07 -23.89 -35.10
CA ILE A 345 -39.42 -24.46 -34.92
C ILE A 345 -39.43 -25.95 -35.26
N HIS A 346 -38.69 -26.37 -36.29
CA HIS A 346 -38.56 -27.79 -36.63
C HIS A 346 -37.84 -28.60 -35.53
N GLU A 347 -36.96 -27.95 -34.76
CA GLU A 347 -36.32 -28.49 -33.56
C GLU A 347 -37.24 -28.51 -32.32
N GLY A 348 -38.47 -27.99 -32.40
CA GLY A 348 -39.48 -28.06 -31.34
C GLY A 348 -39.40 -26.94 -30.29
N CYS A 349 -38.81 -25.79 -30.61
CA CYS A 349 -38.67 -24.67 -29.67
C CYS A 349 -40.01 -23.96 -29.42
N GLU A 350 -40.44 -23.83 -28.16
CA GLU A 350 -41.74 -23.24 -27.73
C GLU A 350 -41.69 -21.72 -27.45
N GLU A 351 -40.56 -21.04 -27.73
CA GLU A 351 -40.40 -19.61 -27.39
C GLU A 351 -41.40 -18.69 -28.13
N PRO A 352 -42.13 -17.80 -27.41
CA PRO A 352 -43.04 -16.85 -28.05
C PRO A 352 -42.37 -15.88 -29.01
N ALA A 353 -41.16 -15.44 -28.69
CA ALA A 353 -40.32 -14.56 -29.51
C ALA A 353 -40.11 -15.08 -30.95
N THR A 354 -39.73 -16.36 -31.05
CA THR A 354 -39.45 -17.07 -32.30
C THR A 354 -40.72 -17.18 -33.15
N HIS A 355 -41.83 -17.52 -32.50
CA HIS A 355 -43.13 -17.65 -33.14
C HIS A 355 -43.73 -16.29 -33.54
N ASN A 356 -43.51 -15.24 -32.75
CA ASN A 356 -43.92 -13.87 -33.06
C ASN A 356 -43.16 -13.34 -34.29
N ALA A 357 -41.85 -13.52 -34.32
CA ALA A 357 -41.01 -13.12 -35.45
C ALA A 357 -41.41 -13.88 -36.73
N LEU A 358 -41.68 -15.18 -36.63
CA LEU A 358 -42.12 -15.98 -37.77
C LEU A 358 -43.56 -15.64 -38.20
N ALA A 359 -44.48 -15.40 -37.27
CA ALA A 359 -45.83 -14.94 -37.58
C ALA A 359 -45.79 -13.62 -38.36
N LYS A 360 -45.00 -12.64 -37.91
CA LYS A 360 -44.77 -11.38 -38.64
C LYS A 360 -44.20 -11.63 -40.04
N ILE A 361 -43.23 -12.54 -40.18
CA ILE A 361 -42.62 -12.91 -41.47
C ILE A 361 -43.62 -13.64 -42.41
N TYR A 362 -44.47 -14.54 -41.91
CA TYR A 362 -45.47 -15.25 -42.72
C TYR A 362 -46.66 -14.36 -43.10
N ILE A 363 -47.04 -13.41 -42.24
CA ILE A 363 -47.99 -12.34 -42.58
C ILE A 363 -47.38 -11.40 -43.65
N ASP A 364 -46.07 -11.15 -43.59
CA ASP A 364 -45.33 -10.37 -44.61
C ASP A 364 -45.18 -11.08 -45.94
N SER A 365 -45.03 -12.40 -45.90
CA SER A 365 -44.78 -13.25 -47.07
C SER A 365 -46.07 -13.89 -47.64
N ASN A 366 -47.22 -13.63 -47.00
CA ASN A 366 -48.56 -14.13 -47.34
C ASN A 366 -48.65 -15.67 -47.51
N ASN A 367 -48.04 -16.43 -46.59
CA ASN A 367 -48.03 -17.89 -46.63
C ASN A 367 -48.92 -18.48 -45.51
N ASN A 368 -50.16 -18.87 -45.84
CA ASN A 368 -51.15 -19.57 -44.98
C ASN A 368 -51.23 -19.16 -43.47
N PRO A 369 -51.57 -17.88 -43.16
CA PRO A 369 -51.58 -17.36 -41.79
C PRO A 369 -52.69 -17.90 -40.88
N GLU A 370 -53.91 -18.17 -41.38
CA GLU A 370 -55.04 -18.66 -40.55
C GLU A 370 -54.74 -19.97 -39.85
N ARG A 371 -54.10 -20.89 -40.57
CA ARG A 371 -53.76 -22.21 -40.06
C ARG A 371 -52.68 -22.12 -39.00
N PHE A 372 -51.65 -21.29 -39.24
CA PHE A 372 -50.59 -21.04 -38.26
C PHE A 372 -51.14 -20.41 -36.97
N LEU A 373 -52.07 -19.45 -37.08
CA LEU A 373 -52.66 -18.77 -35.92
C LEU A 373 -53.60 -19.65 -35.07
N ARG A 374 -54.26 -20.64 -35.68
CA ARG A 374 -55.15 -21.58 -34.96
C ARG A 374 -54.41 -22.80 -34.41
N GLU A 375 -53.47 -23.36 -35.17
CA GLU A 375 -52.78 -24.60 -34.81
C GLU A 375 -51.60 -24.38 -33.86
N ASN A 376 -50.91 -23.23 -33.91
CA ASN A 376 -49.68 -23.03 -33.16
C ASN A 376 -49.92 -22.51 -31.72
N PRO A 377 -49.62 -23.28 -30.65
CA PRO A 377 -49.94 -22.93 -29.26
C PRO A 377 -49.04 -21.87 -28.60
N TYR A 378 -48.02 -21.32 -29.27
CA TYR A 378 -46.93 -20.66 -28.55
C TYR A 378 -46.62 -19.20 -28.92
N TYR A 379 -47.35 -18.57 -29.87
CA TYR A 379 -47.18 -17.14 -30.17
C TYR A 379 -47.93 -16.22 -29.19
N ASP A 380 -47.43 -14.99 -29.01
CA ASP A 380 -48.09 -13.92 -28.26
C ASP A 380 -49.16 -13.22 -29.11
N SER A 381 -50.42 -13.49 -28.77
CA SER A 381 -51.60 -12.94 -29.43
C SER A 381 -51.67 -11.43 -29.46
N ARG A 382 -51.06 -10.70 -28.52
CA ARG A 382 -51.14 -9.24 -28.45
C ARG A 382 -50.22 -8.55 -29.44
N VAL A 383 -48.98 -9.05 -29.56
CA VAL A 383 -47.97 -8.52 -30.47
C VAL A 383 -48.32 -8.85 -31.92
N VAL A 384 -48.78 -10.09 -32.16
CA VAL A 384 -49.20 -10.54 -33.49
C VAL A 384 -50.55 -9.92 -33.87
N GLY A 385 -51.49 -9.81 -32.95
CA GLY A 385 -52.79 -9.18 -33.18
C GLY A 385 -52.69 -7.71 -33.60
N LYS A 386 -51.86 -6.89 -32.91
CA LYS A 386 -51.60 -5.50 -33.31
C LYS A 386 -50.92 -5.38 -34.68
N TYR A 387 -50.14 -6.39 -35.06
CA TYR A 387 -49.54 -6.48 -36.39
C TYR A 387 -50.61 -6.81 -37.45
N CYS A 388 -51.55 -7.70 -37.13
CA CYS A 388 -52.66 -8.12 -37.97
C CYS A 388 -53.73 -7.04 -38.17
N GLU A 389 -54.00 -6.20 -37.16
CA GLU A 389 -54.98 -5.10 -37.23
C GLU A 389 -54.78 -4.19 -38.46
N LYS A 390 -53.52 -3.97 -38.86
CA LYS A 390 -53.16 -3.12 -40.01
C LYS A 390 -53.31 -3.83 -41.37
N ARG A 391 -53.55 -5.15 -41.39
CA ARG A 391 -53.54 -5.97 -42.62
C ARG A 391 -54.83 -6.76 -42.84
N ASP A 392 -55.37 -7.44 -41.83
CA ASP A 392 -56.61 -8.23 -41.91
C ASP A 392 -57.34 -8.32 -40.53
N PRO A 393 -58.54 -7.72 -40.38
CA PRO A 393 -59.30 -7.70 -39.12
C PRO A 393 -59.89 -9.06 -38.68
N HIS A 394 -60.16 -10.00 -39.60
CA HIS A 394 -60.71 -11.30 -39.22
C HIS A 394 -59.63 -12.19 -38.59
N LEU A 395 -58.40 -12.12 -39.13
CA LEU A 395 -57.22 -12.76 -38.56
C LEU A 395 -56.85 -12.22 -37.17
N ALA A 396 -57.06 -10.91 -36.96
CA ALA A 396 -56.87 -10.28 -35.66
C ALA A 396 -57.87 -10.82 -34.62
N CYS A 397 -59.16 -10.98 -34.97
CA CYS A 397 -60.16 -11.57 -34.07
C CYS A 397 -59.79 -12.99 -33.65
N VAL A 398 -59.34 -13.83 -34.59
CA VAL A 398 -58.92 -15.22 -34.28
C VAL A 398 -57.67 -15.26 -33.39
N ALA A 399 -56.71 -14.35 -33.61
CA ALA A 399 -55.52 -14.24 -32.77
C ALA A 399 -55.88 -13.78 -31.34
N TYR A 400 -56.80 -12.82 -31.20
CA TYR A 400 -57.24 -12.27 -29.92
C TYR A 400 -58.20 -13.18 -29.14
N GLU A 401 -59.11 -13.92 -29.80
CA GLU A 401 -60.02 -14.89 -29.17
C GLU A 401 -59.25 -15.95 -28.37
N ARG A 402 -58.09 -16.38 -28.89
CA ARG A 402 -57.24 -17.35 -28.23
C ARG A 402 -56.44 -16.77 -27.06
N GLY A 403 -55.97 -15.53 -27.21
CA GLY A 403 -55.09 -14.87 -26.24
C GLY A 403 -55.80 -14.23 -25.05
N GLN A 404 -57.14 -14.33 -24.96
CA GLN A 404 -57.94 -13.64 -23.93
C GLN A 404 -57.65 -12.12 -23.90
N CYS A 405 -57.44 -11.52 -25.08
CA CYS A 405 -57.14 -10.10 -25.27
C CYS A 405 -58.43 -9.33 -25.60
N ASP A 406 -59.15 -8.95 -24.56
CA ASP A 406 -60.57 -8.62 -24.67
C ASP A 406 -60.84 -7.22 -25.14
N GLN A 407 -60.02 -6.29 -24.69
CA GLN A 407 -60.15 -4.87 -25.02
C GLN A 407 -59.79 -4.63 -26.49
N GLU A 408 -58.72 -5.27 -26.97
CA GLU A 408 -58.33 -5.24 -28.38
C GLU A 408 -59.39 -5.93 -29.27
N LEU A 409 -59.98 -7.05 -28.83
CA LEU A 409 -61.08 -7.72 -29.55
C LEU A 409 -62.37 -6.89 -29.61
N ILE A 410 -62.75 -6.25 -28.49
CA ILE A 410 -63.90 -5.34 -28.43
C ILE A 410 -63.70 -4.16 -29.39
N ASN A 411 -62.51 -3.57 -29.42
CA ASN A 411 -62.20 -2.45 -30.31
C ASN A 411 -62.26 -2.86 -31.80
N VAL A 412 -61.66 -3.99 -32.16
CA VAL A 412 -61.69 -4.51 -33.55
C VAL A 412 -63.12 -4.90 -33.97
N CYS A 413 -63.92 -5.48 -33.08
CA CYS A 413 -65.32 -5.82 -33.36
C CYS A 413 -66.24 -4.60 -33.44
N ASN A 414 -65.99 -3.55 -32.63
CA ASN A 414 -66.74 -2.30 -32.67
C ASN A 414 -66.42 -1.49 -33.94
N GLU A 415 -65.15 -1.40 -34.34
CA GLU A 415 -64.73 -0.69 -35.56
C GLU A 415 -65.25 -1.37 -36.84
N ASN A 416 -65.42 -2.70 -36.84
CA ASN A 416 -65.84 -3.49 -38.00
C ASN A 416 -67.30 -4.02 -37.94
N SER A 417 -68.11 -3.61 -36.95
CA SER A 417 -69.55 -3.94 -36.79
C SER A 417 -69.90 -5.44 -36.63
N LEU A 418 -69.11 -6.21 -35.88
CA LEU A 418 -69.30 -7.65 -35.67
C LEU A 418 -70.04 -8.01 -34.35
N PHE A 419 -71.26 -7.49 -34.13
CA PHE A 419 -71.98 -7.59 -32.82
C PHE A 419 -72.54 -8.99 -32.46
N LYS A 420 -72.66 -9.90 -33.43
CA LYS A 420 -73.18 -11.26 -33.22
C LYS A 420 -72.12 -12.22 -32.64
N SER A 421 -70.86 -12.09 -33.07
CA SER A 421 -69.72 -12.79 -32.46
C SER A 421 -69.43 -12.21 -31.08
N LEU A 422 -69.55 -10.89 -30.93
CA LEU A 422 -69.39 -10.19 -29.65
C LEU A 422 -70.40 -10.67 -28.59
N SER A 423 -71.71 -10.60 -28.84
CA SER A 423 -72.75 -11.02 -27.87
C SER A 423 -72.63 -12.48 -27.40
N ARG A 424 -72.20 -13.40 -28.29
CA ARG A 424 -71.94 -14.81 -27.94
C ARG A 424 -70.68 -14.99 -27.10
N TYR A 425 -69.65 -14.18 -27.38
CA TYR A 425 -68.41 -14.16 -26.60
C TYR A 425 -68.65 -13.64 -25.18
N LEU A 426 -69.43 -12.55 -25.03
CA LEU A 426 -69.76 -11.93 -23.74
C LEU A 426 -70.45 -12.89 -22.76
N VAL A 427 -71.44 -13.63 -23.25
CA VAL A 427 -72.28 -14.50 -22.40
C VAL A 427 -71.53 -15.78 -22.02
N ARG A 428 -70.76 -16.37 -22.94
CA ARG A 428 -69.99 -17.60 -22.67
C ARG A 428 -68.82 -17.39 -21.71
N ARG A 429 -68.26 -16.19 -21.70
CA ARG A 429 -67.04 -15.88 -20.95
C ARG A 429 -67.31 -15.55 -19.48
N LYS A 430 -68.56 -15.24 -19.10
CA LYS A 430 -69.03 -15.08 -17.71
C LYS A 430 -68.24 -14.04 -16.88
N ASP A 431 -67.62 -13.06 -17.54
CA ASP A 431 -66.65 -12.15 -16.92
C ASP A 431 -67.25 -10.76 -16.62
N PRO A 432 -67.38 -10.35 -15.34
CA PRO A 432 -68.03 -9.10 -14.93
C PRO A 432 -67.33 -7.82 -15.41
N GLU A 433 -65.99 -7.83 -15.52
CA GLU A 433 -65.21 -6.63 -15.89
C GLU A 433 -65.40 -6.28 -17.37
N LEU A 434 -65.51 -7.32 -18.19
CA LEU A 434 -65.72 -7.19 -19.62
C LEU A 434 -67.12 -6.62 -19.90
N TRP A 435 -68.14 -7.07 -19.16
CA TRP A 435 -69.47 -6.48 -19.19
C TRP A 435 -69.47 -4.98 -18.84
N ALA A 436 -68.71 -4.58 -17.82
CA ALA A 436 -68.60 -3.18 -17.43
C ALA A 436 -68.00 -2.30 -18.55
N SER A 437 -66.98 -2.80 -19.28
CA SER A 437 -66.36 -2.06 -20.39
C SER A 437 -67.28 -1.84 -21.59
N VAL A 438 -68.18 -2.80 -21.83
CA VAL A 438 -69.05 -2.79 -22.99
C VAL A 438 -70.36 -2.04 -22.72
N LEU A 439 -70.81 -2.01 -21.46
CA LEU A 439 -72.03 -1.35 -21.00
C LEU A 439 -71.84 0.13 -20.62
N LEU A 440 -70.68 0.74 -20.90
CA LEU A 440 -70.41 2.16 -20.67
C LEU A 440 -71.36 3.09 -21.44
N GLU A 441 -71.82 4.16 -20.80
CA GLU A 441 -72.70 5.19 -21.38
C GLU A 441 -72.13 5.89 -22.62
N SER A 442 -70.80 5.95 -22.72
CA SER A 442 -70.08 6.58 -23.83
C SER A 442 -70.08 5.76 -25.13
N ASN A 443 -70.51 4.50 -25.09
CA ASN A 443 -70.46 3.61 -26.24
C ASN A 443 -71.69 3.78 -27.16
N PRO A 444 -71.53 4.25 -28.41
CA PRO A 444 -72.65 4.42 -29.35
C PRO A 444 -73.40 3.12 -29.67
N TYR A 445 -72.74 1.98 -29.48
CA TYR A 445 -73.25 0.65 -29.82
C TYR A 445 -73.85 -0.11 -28.62
N ARG A 446 -74.04 0.57 -27.48
CA ARG A 446 -74.60 0.00 -26.24
C ARG A 446 -76.03 -0.53 -26.43
N ARG A 447 -76.91 0.24 -27.07
CA ARG A 447 -78.33 -0.14 -27.22
C ARG A 447 -78.54 -1.36 -28.14
N PRO A 448 -77.94 -1.43 -29.35
CA PRO A 448 -78.05 -2.60 -30.23
C PRO A 448 -77.50 -3.88 -29.59
N LEU A 449 -76.46 -3.76 -28.75
CA LEU A 449 -75.89 -4.90 -28.04
C LEU A 449 -76.81 -5.39 -26.89
N ILE A 450 -77.36 -4.47 -26.08
CA ILE A 450 -78.30 -4.80 -25.00
C ILE A 450 -79.57 -5.45 -25.57
N ASP A 451 -80.13 -4.90 -26.64
CA ASP A 451 -81.31 -5.46 -27.30
C ASP A 451 -81.04 -6.90 -27.81
N GLN A 452 -79.84 -7.15 -28.35
CA GLN A 452 -79.45 -8.49 -28.82
C GLN A 452 -79.16 -9.48 -27.68
N VAL A 453 -78.66 -8.99 -26.53
CA VAL A 453 -78.45 -9.78 -25.30
C VAL A 453 -79.80 -10.22 -24.69
N VAL A 454 -80.74 -9.28 -24.57
CA VAL A 454 -82.10 -9.54 -24.03
C VAL A 454 -82.93 -10.41 -24.98
N GLN A 455 -82.80 -10.26 -26.30
CA GLN A 455 -83.60 -11.02 -27.29
C GLN A 455 -83.01 -12.36 -27.73
N THR A 456 -81.69 -12.51 -27.81
CA THR A 456 -81.05 -13.69 -28.46
C THR A 456 -80.33 -14.60 -27.46
N ALA A 457 -79.59 -14.02 -26.52
CA ALA A 457 -78.71 -14.81 -25.65
C ALA A 457 -79.40 -15.34 -24.37
N LEU A 458 -80.37 -14.61 -23.82
CA LEU A 458 -81.06 -14.98 -22.58
C LEU A 458 -82.27 -15.90 -22.79
N SER A 459 -82.82 -15.97 -24.01
CA SER A 459 -83.88 -16.94 -24.35
C SER A 459 -83.36 -18.35 -24.63
N GLU A 460 -82.06 -18.47 -24.92
CA GLU A 460 -81.39 -19.76 -25.24
C GLU A 460 -80.69 -20.38 -24.01
N THR A 461 -80.56 -19.65 -22.90
CA THR A 461 -79.81 -20.07 -21.71
C THR A 461 -80.73 -20.61 -20.61
N GLN A 462 -80.38 -21.77 -20.04
CA GLN A 462 -81.13 -22.43 -18.95
C GLN A 462 -80.36 -22.38 -17.60
N ASP A 463 -79.18 -21.75 -17.58
CA ASP A 463 -78.30 -21.72 -16.40
C ASP A 463 -78.55 -20.49 -15.49
N PRO A 464 -78.89 -20.69 -14.19
CA PRO A 464 -79.11 -19.59 -13.23
C PRO A 464 -77.88 -18.71 -13.00
N GLU A 465 -76.67 -19.25 -13.17
CA GLU A 465 -75.43 -18.50 -12.97
C GLU A 465 -75.19 -17.46 -14.08
N GLU A 466 -75.48 -17.81 -15.33
CA GLU A 466 -75.32 -16.90 -16.48
C GLU A 466 -76.29 -15.72 -16.37
N VAL A 467 -77.51 -15.97 -15.90
CA VAL A 467 -78.49 -14.93 -15.55
C VAL A 467 -78.01 -14.10 -14.37
N SER A 468 -77.49 -14.71 -13.30
CA SER A 468 -77.02 -13.97 -12.12
C SER A 468 -75.84 -13.03 -12.41
N VAL A 469 -74.90 -13.44 -13.27
CA VAL A 469 -73.74 -12.63 -13.68
C VAL A 469 -74.19 -11.49 -14.59
N THR A 470 -75.14 -11.77 -15.48
CA THR A 470 -75.75 -10.75 -16.34
C THR A 470 -76.52 -9.71 -15.52
N VAL A 471 -77.28 -10.14 -14.51
CA VAL A 471 -78.00 -9.24 -13.59
C VAL A 471 -77.02 -8.41 -12.75
N LYS A 472 -75.96 -9.01 -12.21
CA LYS A 472 -74.90 -8.28 -11.50
C LYS A 472 -74.20 -7.25 -12.41
N ALA A 473 -73.96 -7.60 -13.67
CA ALA A 473 -73.40 -6.68 -14.66
C ALA A 473 -74.34 -5.50 -14.94
N PHE A 474 -75.65 -5.73 -15.09
CA PHE A 474 -76.65 -4.67 -15.24
C PHE A 474 -76.77 -3.80 -13.97
N MET A 475 -76.63 -4.38 -12.76
CA MET A 475 -76.65 -3.62 -11.50
C MET A 475 -75.44 -2.68 -11.41
N THR A 476 -74.30 -3.14 -11.90
CA THR A 476 -73.06 -2.37 -11.91
C THR A 476 -73.08 -1.25 -12.96
N ALA A 477 -73.82 -1.45 -14.05
CA ALA A 477 -73.98 -0.48 -15.14
C ALA A 477 -75.10 0.56 -14.90
N ASP A 478 -75.64 0.62 -13.68
CA ASP A 478 -76.62 1.60 -13.18
C ASP A 478 -77.87 1.76 -14.07
N LEU A 479 -78.47 0.63 -14.45
CA LEU A 479 -79.72 0.55 -15.21
C LEU A 479 -80.89 0.07 -14.32
N PRO A 480 -81.30 0.81 -13.27
CA PRO A 480 -82.22 0.30 -12.24
C PRO A 480 -83.63 0.00 -12.78
N ASN A 481 -84.13 0.75 -13.76
CA ASN A 481 -85.48 0.54 -14.29
C ASN A 481 -85.60 -0.75 -15.12
N GLU A 482 -84.60 -1.03 -15.97
CA GLU A 482 -84.54 -2.28 -16.77
C GLU A 482 -84.29 -3.49 -15.87
N LEU A 483 -83.66 -3.29 -14.71
CA LEU A 483 -83.34 -4.30 -13.72
C LEU A 483 -84.51 -4.61 -12.77
N ILE A 484 -85.27 -3.59 -12.36
CA ILE A 484 -86.52 -3.75 -11.61
C ILE A 484 -87.55 -4.47 -12.48
N GLU A 485 -87.71 -4.11 -13.75
CA GLU A 485 -88.62 -4.80 -14.67
C GLU A 485 -88.19 -6.27 -14.89
N LEU A 486 -86.89 -6.54 -14.97
CA LEU A 486 -86.33 -7.89 -15.09
C LEU A 486 -86.47 -8.70 -13.79
N LEU A 487 -86.23 -8.11 -12.61
CA LEU A 487 -86.33 -8.79 -11.31
C LEU A 487 -87.78 -8.96 -10.83
N GLU A 488 -88.68 -8.00 -11.05
CA GLU A 488 -90.11 -8.16 -10.75
C GLU A 488 -90.71 -9.29 -11.58
N LYS A 489 -90.39 -9.36 -12.87
CA LYS A 489 -90.87 -10.42 -13.78
C LYS A 489 -90.27 -11.81 -13.49
N ILE A 490 -89.11 -11.87 -12.83
CA ILE A 490 -88.47 -13.13 -12.42
C ILE A 490 -88.91 -13.57 -11.02
N VAL A 491 -89.03 -12.65 -10.06
CA VAL A 491 -89.29 -12.93 -8.63
C VAL A 491 -90.79 -12.97 -8.29
N LEU A 492 -91.63 -12.18 -9.00
CA LEU A 492 -93.08 -12.15 -8.77
C LEU A 492 -93.86 -13.08 -9.72
N ASP A 493 -93.45 -13.24 -10.99
CA ASP A 493 -94.22 -14.03 -11.99
C ASP A 493 -93.72 -15.48 -12.19
N ASN A 494 -92.47 -15.81 -11.85
CA ASN A 494 -91.88 -17.12 -12.15
C ASN A 494 -91.68 -17.96 -10.87
N SER A 495 -92.45 -19.04 -10.73
CA SER A 495 -92.59 -19.80 -9.47
C SER A 495 -91.32 -20.54 -9.00
N VAL A 496 -90.29 -20.64 -9.84
CA VAL A 496 -89.02 -21.32 -9.51
C VAL A 496 -88.05 -20.40 -8.74
N PHE A 497 -88.27 -19.07 -8.77
CA PHE A 497 -87.30 -18.09 -8.28
C PHE A 497 -87.77 -17.24 -7.08
N SER A 498 -89.01 -17.41 -6.59
CA SER A 498 -89.60 -16.59 -5.50
C SER A 498 -89.10 -16.92 -4.07
N GLU A 499 -88.65 -18.14 -3.82
CA GLU A 499 -88.15 -18.58 -2.50
C GLU A 499 -86.65 -18.31 -2.26
N HIS A 500 -85.94 -17.76 -3.25
CA HIS A 500 -84.50 -17.54 -3.15
C HIS A 500 -84.16 -16.31 -2.29
N ARG A 501 -83.60 -16.55 -1.09
CA ARG A 501 -83.06 -15.53 -0.15
C ARG A 501 -82.19 -14.46 -0.83
N ASN A 502 -81.35 -14.86 -1.79
CA ASN A 502 -80.46 -13.93 -2.50
C ASN A 502 -81.21 -12.96 -3.42
N LEU A 503 -82.30 -13.40 -4.05
CA LEU A 503 -83.12 -12.54 -4.92
C LEU A 503 -84.01 -11.61 -4.07
N GLN A 504 -84.48 -12.06 -2.91
CA GLN A 504 -85.17 -11.20 -1.93
C GLN A 504 -84.25 -10.15 -1.32
N ASN A 505 -83.02 -10.54 -0.97
CA ASN A 505 -81.98 -9.60 -0.54
C ASN A 505 -81.69 -8.58 -1.66
N LEU A 506 -81.52 -9.03 -2.92
CA LEU A 506 -81.29 -8.13 -4.05
C LEU A 506 -82.48 -7.20 -4.32
N LEU A 507 -83.72 -7.62 -4.08
CA LEU A 507 -84.90 -6.77 -4.19
C LEU A 507 -84.91 -5.67 -3.13
N ILE A 508 -84.67 -6.01 -1.86
CA ILE A 508 -84.57 -5.04 -0.76
C ILE A 508 -83.41 -4.08 -1.02
N LEU A 509 -82.26 -4.58 -1.47
CA LEU A 509 -81.07 -3.77 -1.78
C LEU A 509 -81.28 -2.83 -2.97
N THR A 510 -81.99 -3.29 -4.01
CA THR A 510 -82.31 -2.46 -5.18
C THR A 510 -83.37 -1.43 -4.83
N ALA A 511 -84.34 -1.77 -3.96
CA ALA A 511 -85.31 -0.82 -3.42
C ALA A 511 -84.67 0.26 -2.53
N ILE A 512 -83.72 -0.11 -1.66
CA ILE A 512 -82.95 0.83 -0.84
C ILE A 512 -82.22 1.87 -1.72
N LYS A 513 -81.73 1.47 -2.90
CA LYS A 513 -81.03 2.35 -3.84
C LYS A 513 -81.95 3.17 -4.76
N ALA A 514 -83.02 2.59 -5.28
CA ALA A 514 -83.84 3.20 -6.33
C ALA A 514 -85.17 3.82 -5.85
N ASP A 515 -85.80 3.30 -4.79
CA ASP A 515 -87.07 3.81 -4.25
C ASP A 515 -87.19 3.62 -2.72
N ARG A 516 -86.74 4.65 -1.97
CA ARG A 516 -86.64 4.65 -0.50
C ARG A 516 -87.98 4.51 0.22
N THR A 517 -89.09 4.84 -0.45
CA THR A 517 -90.42 4.87 0.19
C THR A 517 -90.99 3.48 0.47
N ARG A 518 -90.57 2.47 -0.32
CA ARG A 518 -91.08 1.10 -0.24
C ARG A 518 -90.25 0.20 0.69
N VAL A 519 -89.08 0.67 1.14
CA VAL A 519 -88.13 -0.08 1.98
C VAL A 519 -88.75 -0.48 3.32
N MET A 520 -89.45 0.43 3.99
CA MET A 520 -90.12 0.13 5.26
C MET A 520 -91.27 -0.87 5.08
N GLU A 521 -91.93 -0.87 3.91
CA GLU A 521 -92.97 -1.84 3.58
C GLU A 521 -92.38 -3.23 3.29
N TYR A 522 -91.24 -3.30 2.60
CA TYR A 522 -90.50 -4.54 2.36
C TYR A 522 -89.89 -5.12 3.66
N ILE A 523 -89.34 -4.29 4.56
CA ILE A 523 -88.80 -4.71 5.87
C ILE A 523 -89.90 -5.29 6.79
N ASN A 524 -91.13 -4.82 6.64
CA ASN A 524 -92.29 -5.30 7.40
C ASN A 524 -93.01 -6.51 6.75
N ARG A 525 -92.90 -6.71 5.43
CA ARG A 525 -93.58 -7.79 4.68
C ARG A 525 -92.73 -9.02 4.38
N LEU A 526 -91.41 -8.87 4.33
CA LEU A 526 -90.48 -9.97 4.06
C LEU A 526 -89.96 -10.52 5.39
N ASP A 527 -89.93 -11.85 5.53
CA ASP A 527 -89.53 -12.49 6.79
C ASP A 527 -88.20 -13.26 6.70
N ASN A 528 -87.69 -13.52 5.48
CA ASN A 528 -86.56 -14.41 5.22
C ASN A 528 -85.31 -13.69 4.66
N TYR A 529 -84.99 -12.53 5.23
CA TYR A 529 -83.81 -11.72 4.87
C TYR A 529 -82.76 -11.67 6.00
N ASP A 530 -81.55 -11.25 5.65
CA ASP A 530 -80.43 -11.18 6.60
C ASP A 530 -80.44 -9.87 7.41
N ALA A 531 -80.83 -9.93 8.68
CA ALA A 531 -81.06 -8.74 9.51
C ALA A 531 -79.78 -7.93 9.83
N PRO A 532 -78.65 -8.52 10.25
CA PRO A 532 -77.37 -7.81 10.39
C PRO A 532 -76.88 -7.14 9.10
N ASP A 533 -76.92 -7.87 7.98
CA ASP A 533 -76.39 -7.34 6.70
C ASP A 533 -77.26 -6.21 6.15
N ILE A 534 -78.59 -6.34 6.22
CA ILE A 534 -79.51 -5.30 5.76
C ILE A 534 -79.51 -4.10 6.70
N ALA A 535 -79.35 -4.29 8.01
CA ALA A 535 -79.18 -3.18 8.95
C ALA A 535 -77.87 -2.42 8.69
N ASN A 536 -76.76 -3.12 8.41
CA ASN A 536 -75.49 -2.48 8.04
C ASN A 536 -75.57 -1.73 6.69
N ILE A 537 -76.33 -2.26 5.73
CA ILE A 537 -76.54 -1.59 4.44
C ILE A 537 -77.53 -0.42 4.57
N ALA A 538 -78.50 -0.49 5.47
CA ALA A 538 -79.38 0.61 5.83
C ALA A 538 -78.61 1.76 6.50
N ILE A 539 -77.69 1.42 7.42
CA ILE A 539 -76.73 2.37 8.01
C ILE A 539 -75.91 3.06 6.92
N SER A 540 -75.42 2.28 5.95
CA SER A 540 -74.60 2.80 4.85
C SER A 540 -75.36 3.75 3.92
N ASN A 541 -76.70 3.71 3.90
CA ASN A 541 -77.56 4.56 3.07
C ASN A 541 -78.32 5.64 3.88
N GLU A 542 -77.83 5.96 5.10
CA GLU A 542 -78.38 7.00 6.01
C GLU A 542 -79.77 6.70 6.59
N LEU A 543 -80.21 5.44 6.54
CA LEU A 543 -81.48 4.97 7.12
C LEU A 543 -81.23 4.45 8.56
N PHE A 544 -80.82 5.36 9.44
CA PHE A 544 -80.35 5.03 10.80
C PHE A 544 -81.47 4.62 11.76
N GLU A 545 -82.68 5.13 11.57
CA GLU A 545 -83.85 4.76 12.39
C GLU A 545 -84.37 3.38 11.99
N GLU A 546 -84.35 3.04 10.71
CA GLU A 546 -84.67 1.70 10.19
C GLU A 546 -83.64 0.68 10.67
N ALA A 547 -82.35 1.02 10.64
CA ALA A 547 -81.30 0.16 11.19
C ALA A 547 -81.40 -0.03 12.71
N PHE A 548 -81.65 1.06 13.47
CA PHE A 548 -81.88 0.98 14.90
C PHE A 548 -83.14 0.15 15.23
N ALA A 549 -84.20 0.25 14.43
CA ALA A 549 -85.41 -0.55 14.56
C ALA A 549 -85.14 -2.04 14.27
N ILE A 550 -84.32 -2.36 13.27
CA ILE A 550 -83.87 -3.74 13.01
C ILE A 550 -83.08 -4.27 14.21
N PHE A 551 -82.05 -3.55 14.69
CA PHE A 551 -81.24 -4.02 15.84
C PHE A 551 -82.03 -4.12 17.14
N ARG A 552 -82.99 -3.22 17.38
CA ARG A 552 -83.91 -3.28 18.52
C ARG A 552 -84.90 -4.44 18.41
N LYS A 553 -85.36 -4.80 17.20
CA LYS A 553 -86.30 -5.91 16.98
C LYS A 553 -85.65 -7.27 17.20
N PHE A 554 -84.33 -7.37 17.04
CA PHE A 554 -83.56 -8.61 17.20
C PHE A 554 -82.67 -8.65 18.47
N ASP A 555 -82.88 -7.76 19.45
CA ASP A 555 -82.23 -7.74 20.79
C ASP A 555 -80.68 -7.67 20.79
N VAL A 556 -80.07 -7.02 19.81
CA VAL A 556 -78.59 -6.86 19.72
C VAL A 556 -78.15 -5.50 20.31
N ASN A 557 -78.05 -5.41 21.64
CA ASN A 557 -77.82 -4.15 22.37
C ASN A 557 -76.45 -3.51 22.14
N THR A 558 -75.38 -4.29 21.95
CA THR A 558 -74.02 -3.77 21.66
C THR A 558 -74.00 -3.02 20.33
N SER A 559 -74.62 -3.58 19.29
CA SER A 559 -74.74 -2.95 17.98
C SER A 559 -75.70 -1.76 18.03
N ALA A 560 -76.75 -1.81 18.85
CA ALA A 560 -77.66 -0.68 19.04
C ALA A 560 -76.96 0.55 19.67
N VAL A 561 -76.07 0.35 20.66
CA VAL A 561 -75.25 1.43 21.21
C VAL A 561 -74.24 1.93 20.19
N GLN A 562 -73.63 1.03 19.42
CA GLN A 562 -72.70 1.42 18.36
C GLN A 562 -73.37 2.32 17.31
N VAL A 563 -74.62 2.02 16.91
CA VAL A 563 -75.40 2.89 16.00
C VAL A 563 -75.69 4.25 16.63
N LEU A 564 -75.97 4.30 17.94
CA LEU A 564 -76.17 5.56 18.66
C LEU A 564 -74.89 6.40 18.76
N ILE A 565 -73.74 5.73 18.95
CA ILE A 565 -72.42 6.35 19.14
C ILE A 565 -71.82 6.83 17.82
N GLU A 566 -71.77 5.96 16.81
CA GLU A 566 -71.04 6.16 15.55
C GLU A 566 -71.89 6.88 14.50
N HIS A 567 -73.19 6.58 14.41
CA HIS A 567 -74.03 7.04 13.30
C HIS A 567 -75.04 8.13 13.68
N ILE A 568 -75.66 8.06 14.86
CA ILE A 568 -76.54 9.12 15.38
C ILE A 568 -75.73 10.21 16.09
N GLY A 569 -74.55 9.87 16.61
CA GLY A 569 -73.59 10.81 17.19
C GLY A 569 -74.00 11.46 18.51
N ASN A 570 -75.12 11.04 19.11
CA ASN A 570 -75.65 11.63 20.34
C ASN A 570 -75.16 10.86 21.57
N LEU A 571 -74.08 11.34 22.16
CA LEU A 571 -73.42 10.73 23.32
C LEU A 571 -74.28 10.80 24.58
N ASP A 572 -75.13 11.82 24.73
CA ASP A 572 -76.03 11.94 25.88
C ASP A 572 -77.10 10.84 25.83
N ARG A 573 -77.66 10.57 24.64
CA ARG A 573 -78.60 9.46 24.43
C ARG A 573 -77.91 8.09 24.58
N ALA A 574 -76.64 7.98 24.19
CA ALA A 574 -75.84 6.78 24.42
C ALA A 574 -75.48 6.58 25.92
N TYR A 575 -75.22 7.67 26.66
CA TYR A 575 -75.01 7.64 28.12
C TYR A 575 -76.29 7.25 28.86
N GLU A 576 -77.44 7.84 28.50
CA GLU A 576 -78.74 7.46 29.06
C GLU A 576 -79.07 5.99 28.76
N PHE A 577 -78.75 5.50 27.55
CA PHE A 577 -78.93 4.10 27.20
C PHE A 577 -77.96 3.19 27.99
N ALA A 578 -76.70 3.61 28.17
CA ALA A 578 -75.71 2.90 28.97
C ALA A 578 -76.08 2.83 30.46
N GLU A 579 -76.63 3.92 31.02
CA GLU A 579 -77.14 3.97 32.39
C GLU A 579 -78.37 3.09 32.59
N ARG A 580 -79.25 2.99 31.56
CA ARG A 580 -80.43 2.11 31.58
C ARG A 580 -80.08 0.63 31.43
N CYS A 581 -79.14 0.28 30.56
CA CYS A 581 -78.72 -1.10 30.35
C CYS A 581 -77.77 -1.59 31.44
N ASN A 582 -76.92 -0.68 31.97
CA ASN A 582 -75.92 -0.90 33.02
C ASN A 582 -75.06 -2.17 32.84
N GLU A 583 -74.69 -2.46 31.59
CA GLU A 583 -73.83 -3.59 31.25
C GLU A 583 -72.36 -3.13 31.09
N PRO A 584 -71.38 -3.87 31.64
CA PRO A 584 -69.96 -3.51 31.52
C PRO A 584 -69.47 -3.36 30.07
N ALA A 585 -70.00 -4.17 29.14
CA ALA A 585 -69.65 -4.11 27.72
C ALA A 585 -70.07 -2.78 27.07
N VAL A 586 -71.20 -2.23 27.50
CA VAL A 586 -71.74 -0.95 27.01
C VAL A 586 -70.93 0.22 27.54
N TRP A 587 -70.54 0.18 28.83
CA TRP A 587 -69.67 1.20 29.43
C TRP A 587 -68.27 1.21 28.83
N SER A 588 -67.69 0.05 28.48
CA SER A 588 -66.38 -0.05 27.81
C SER A 588 -66.43 0.53 26.38
N GLN A 589 -67.49 0.26 25.60
CA GLN A 589 -67.68 0.86 24.28
C GLN A 589 -67.92 2.37 24.33
N LEU A 590 -68.70 2.85 25.31
CA LEU A 590 -68.91 4.28 25.54
C LEU A 590 -67.60 4.98 25.96
N ALA A 591 -66.82 4.38 26.85
CA ALA A 591 -65.55 4.93 27.31
C ALA A 591 -64.53 5.04 26.15
N LYS A 592 -64.48 4.04 25.27
CA LYS A 592 -63.66 4.08 24.05
C LYS A 592 -64.08 5.22 23.11
N ALA A 593 -65.38 5.42 22.92
CA ALA A 593 -65.91 6.49 22.09
C ALA A 593 -65.68 7.89 22.69
N GLN A 594 -65.79 8.02 24.02
CA GLN A 594 -65.48 9.26 24.75
C GLN A 594 -63.99 9.62 24.63
N LEU A 595 -63.11 8.61 24.66
CA LEU A 595 -61.66 8.77 24.49
C LEU A 595 -61.31 9.27 23.08
N GLN A 596 -61.93 8.71 22.04
CA GLN A 596 -61.75 9.16 20.65
C GLN A 596 -62.22 10.59 20.41
N LYS A 597 -63.24 11.06 21.13
CA LYS A 597 -63.74 12.44 21.04
C LYS A 597 -63.01 13.42 21.97
N GLY A 598 -61.92 12.99 22.61
CA GLY A 598 -61.05 13.84 23.42
C GLY A 598 -61.57 14.16 24.83
N MET A 599 -62.67 13.52 25.27
CA MET A 599 -63.23 13.70 26.61
C MET A 599 -62.56 12.74 27.60
N VAL A 600 -61.27 12.96 27.84
CA VAL A 600 -60.38 12.04 28.58
C VAL A 600 -60.82 11.82 30.02
N LYS A 601 -61.35 12.85 30.71
CA LYS A 601 -61.80 12.73 32.11
C LYS A 601 -63.02 11.83 32.26
N GLU A 602 -64.03 12.06 31.42
CA GLU A 602 -65.26 11.27 31.40
C GLU A 602 -65.00 9.85 30.92
N ALA A 603 -64.10 9.67 29.95
CA ALA A 603 -63.67 8.36 29.47
C ALA A 603 -62.97 7.56 30.58
N ILE A 604 -62.05 8.17 31.33
CA ILE A 604 -61.37 7.51 32.46
C ILE A 604 -62.38 7.11 33.55
N ASP A 605 -63.34 7.97 33.89
CA ASP A 605 -64.40 7.65 34.84
C ASP A 605 -65.32 6.52 34.34
N SER A 606 -65.68 6.52 33.05
CA SER A 606 -66.45 5.44 32.42
C SER A 606 -65.68 4.11 32.40
N TYR A 607 -64.37 4.13 32.16
CA TYR A 607 -63.52 2.93 32.27
C TYR A 607 -63.38 2.44 33.72
N ILE A 608 -63.30 3.35 34.69
CA ILE A 608 -63.31 2.99 36.12
C ILE A 608 -64.65 2.35 36.51
N LYS A 609 -65.77 2.84 35.98
CA LYS A 609 -67.10 2.23 36.19
C LYS A 609 -67.28 0.89 35.47
N ALA A 610 -66.73 0.75 34.25
CA ALA A 610 -66.70 -0.50 33.50
C ALA A 610 -65.78 -1.55 34.13
N ASP A 611 -64.87 -1.11 35.02
CA ASP A 611 -63.94 -1.95 35.75
C ASP A 611 -63.01 -2.75 34.79
N ASP A 612 -62.80 -2.21 33.58
CA ASP A 612 -62.16 -2.87 32.44
C ASP A 612 -60.78 -2.24 32.14
N PRO A 613 -59.68 -3.00 32.22
CA PRO A 613 -58.34 -2.51 31.90
C PRO A 613 -57.98 -2.61 30.40
N SER A 614 -58.84 -3.16 29.53
CA SER A 614 -58.48 -3.61 28.18
C SER A 614 -57.88 -2.53 27.24
N SER A 615 -58.19 -1.25 27.44
CA SER A 615 -57.70 -0.14 26.59
C SER A 615 -56.60 0.70 27.26
N TYR A 616 -55.78 0.12 28.15
CA TYR A 616 -54.76 0.88 28.89
C TYR A 616 -53.79 1.66 27.99
N MET A 617 -53.43 1.16 26.80
CA MET A 617 -52.48 1.82 25.91
C MET A 617 -53.05 3.10 25.27
N GLU A 618 -54.30 3.04 24.79
CA GLU A 618 -55.01 4.20 24.23
C GLU A 618 -55.28 5.26 25.31
N VAL A 619 -55.63 4.83 26.53
CA VAL A 619 -55.82 5.72 27.70
C VAL A 619 -54.53 6.41 28.10
N VAL A 620 -53.41 5.68 28.17
CA VAL A 620 -52.09 6.25 28.49
C VAL A 620 -51.67 7.27 27.44
N GLN A 621 -51.84 6.97 26.15
CA GLN A 621 -51.48 7.88 25.08
C GLN A 621 -52.35 9.16 25.09
N ALA A 622 -53.67 9.01 25.25
CA ALA A 622 -54.59 10.14 25.32
C ALA A 622 -54.38 11.00 26.58
N ALA A 623 -54.06 10.37 27.71
CA ALA A 623 -53.72 11.07 28.95
C ALA A 623 -52.37 11.79 28.86
N ASN A 624 -51.38 11.20 28.20
CA ASN A 624 -50.08 11.84 27.93
C ASN A 624 -50.25 13.07 27.03
N ALA A 625 -51.08 12.97 25.98
CA ALA A 625 -51.39 14.07 25.08
C ALA A 625 -52.20 15.21 25.74
N SER A 626 -53.10 14.88 26.67
CA SER A 626 -53.94 15.87 27.37
C SER A 626 -53.31 16.43 28.65
N GLY A 627 -52.18 15.86 29.11
CA GLY A 627 -51.47 16.31 30.31
C GLY A 627 -52.16 15.98 31.64
N ASN A 628 -53.19 15.13 31.62
CA ASN A 628 -53.98 14.76 32.81
C ASN A 628 -53.34 13.60 33.59
N TRP A 629 -52.16 13.83 34.16
CA TRP A 629 -51.37 12.80 34.85
C TRP A 629 -51.96 12.33 36.18
N GLU A 630 -52.70 13.19 36.89
CA GLU A 630 -53.25 12.85 38.22
C GLU A 630 -54.41 11.84 38.14
N GLU A 631 -55.29 11.99 37.16
CA GLU A 631 -56.41 11.07 36.90
C GLU A 631 -55.89 9.76 36.28
N LEU A 632 -54.84 9.84 35.45
CA LEU A 632 -54.14 8.67 34.91
C LEU A 632 -53.50 7.82 36.01
N VAL A 633 -52.87 8.42 37.03
CA VAL A 633 -52.30 7.65 38.16
C VAL A 633 -53.39 6.83 38.88
N LYS A 634 -54.60 7.37 39.06
CA LYS A 634 -55.73 6.63 39.67
C LYS A 634 -56.18 5.47 38.79
N TYR A 635 -56.28 5.69 37.48
CA TYR A 635 -56.61 4.65 36.50
C TYR A 635 -55.56 3.53 36.48
N LEU A 636 -54.27 3.88 36.44
CA LEU A 636 -53.16 2.92 36.45
C LEU A 636 -53.06 2.16 37.77
N GLN A 637 -53.40 2.78 38.91
CA GLN A 637 -53.52 2.08 40.20
C GLN A 637 -54.66 1.05 40.22
N MET A 638 -55.81 1.37 39.61
CA MET A 638 -56.90 0.40 39.41
C MET A 638 -56.45 -0.73 38.48
N ALA A 639 -55.88 -0.38 37.32
CA ALA A 639 -55.39 -1.33 36.34
C ALA A 639 -54.37 -2.31 36.94
N ARG A 640 -53.45 -1.83 37.79
CA ARG A 640 -52.48 -2.66 38.52
C ARG A 640 -53.13 -3.70 39.44
N ARG A 641 -54.29 -3.39 40.05
CA ARG A 641 -54.99 -4.34 40.93
C ARG A 641 -55.56 -5.52 40.14
N LYS A 642 -55.93 -5.32 38.87
CA LYS A 642 -56.54 -6.36 38.01
C LYS A 642 -55.54 -7.03 37.07
N ALA A 643 -54.61 -6.27 36.50
CA ALA A 643 -53.60 -6.72 35.56
C ALA A 643 -52.22 -6.22 36.01
N ARG A 644 -51.37 -7.15 36.51
CA ARG A 644 -49.96 -6.86 36.80
C ARG A 644 -49.11 -6.97 35.54
N GLU A 645 -49.33 -6.04 34.62
CA GLU A 645 -48.57 -5.97 33.37
C GLU A 645 -47.38 -5.00 33.49
N SER A 646 -46.23 -5.39 32.93
CA SER A 646 -44.99 -4.61 32.96
C SER A 646 -45.16 -3.20 32.36
N TYR A 647 -45.93 -3.08 31.27
CA TYR A 647 -46.19 -1.80 30.61
C TYR A 647 -46.94 -0.81 31.52
N VAL A 648 -47.97 -1.29 32.22
CA VAL A 648 -48.78 -0.49 33.15
C VAL A 648 -47.94 -0.02 34.34
N GLU A 649 -47.10 -0.90 34.91
CA GLU A 649 -46.20 -0.50 36.00
C GLU A 649 -45.10 0.47 35.53
N THR A 650 -44.59 0.31 34.30
CA THR A 650 -43.57 1.19 33.70
C THR A 650 -44.13 2.61 33.49
N GLU A 651 -45.33 2.73 32.92
CA GLU A 651 -46.00 4.03 32.71
C GLU A 651 -46.48 4.65 34.03
N LEU A 652 -46.80 3.83 35.05
CA LEU A 652 -47.09 4.34 36.39
C LEU A 652 -45.86 4.99 37.04
N ILE A 653 -44.68 4.37 36.96
CA ILE A 653 -43.45 5.00 37.47
C ILE A 653 -43.18 6.31 36.74
N PHE A 654 -43.36 6.36 35.42
CA PHE A 654 -43.18 7.59 34.64
C PHE A 654 -44.20 8.69 35.00
N ALA A 655 -45.47 8.32 35.21
CA ALA A 655 -46.51 9.25 35.64
C ALA A 655 -46.26 9.78 37.08
N LEU A 656 -45.75 8.92 37.98
CA LEU A 656 -45.32 9.33 39.32
C LEU A 656 -44.11 10.27 39.29
N ALA A 657 -43.17 10.04 38.37
CA ALA A 657 -42.04 10.93 38.14
C ALA A 657 -42.51 12.31 37.64
N LYS A 658 -43.44 12.36 36.67
CA LYS A 658 -44.02 13.61 36.14
C LYS A 658 -44.87 14.38 37.14
N THR A 659 -45.48 13.71 38.11
CA THR A 659 -46.30 14.34 39.15
C THR A 659 -45.50 14.78 40.39
N ASN A 660 -44.16 14.68 40.35
CA ASN A 660 -43.24 15.02 41.44
C ASN A 660 -43.53 14.28 42.77
N ARG A 661 -44.19 13.12 42.72
CA ARG A 661 -44.44 12.29 43.91
C ARG A 661 -43.27 11.34 44.19
N LEU A 662 -42.11 11.93 44.48
CA LEU A 662 -40.84 11.21 44.64
C LEU A 662 -40.87 10.18 45.78
N ALA A 663 -41.62 10.44 46.86
CA ALA A 663 -41.76 9.50 47.98
C ALA A 663 -42.57 8.24 47.61
N GLU A 664 -43.67 8.40 46.85
CA GLU A 664 -44.45 7.27 46.34
C GLU A 664 -43.64 6.46 45.31
N LEU A 665 -42.80 7.14 44.52
CA LEU A 665 -41.90 6.53 43.54
C LEU A 665 -40.76 5.75 44.23
N GLU A 666 -40.18 6.27 45.30
CA GLU A 666 -39.13 5.58 46.09
C GLU A 666 -39.70 4.35 46.82
N GLU A 667 -40.88 4.47 47.43
CA GLU A 667 -41.58 3.32 48.03
C GLU A 667 -41.93 2.26 46.98
N PHE A 668 -42.35 2.68 45.78
CA PHE A 668 -42.68 1.77 44.67
C PHE A 668 -41.46 1.04 44.11
N ILE A 669 -40.30 1.69 44.04
CA ILE A 669 -39.06 1.07 43.54
C ILE A 669 -38.47 0.09 44.56
N ASN A 670 -38.59 0.39 45.85
CA ASN A 670 -38.12 -0.49 46.92
C ASN A 670 -39.03 -1.73 47.12
N GLY A 671 -40.26 -1.71 46.60
CA GLY A 671 -41.18 -2.85 46.60
C GLY A 671 -41.00 -3.81 45.39
N PRO A 672 -41.60 -5.01 45.42
CA PRO A 672 -41.54 -5.94 44.28
C PRO A 672 -42.29 -5.36 43.07
N ASN A 673 -41.57 -5.15 41.97
CA ASN A 673 -42.06 -4.56 40.71
C ASN A 673 -41.64 -5.42 39.49
N ASN A 674 -42.46 -5.39 38.44
CA ASN A 674 -42.16 -6.01 37.13
C ASN A 674 -41.83 -4.95 36.05
N ALA A 675 -41.59 -3.70 36.47
CA ALA A 675 -41.43 -2.56 35.57
C ALA A 675 -40.05 -2.48 34.92
N HIS A 676 -39.98 -1.90 33.72
CA HIS A 676 -38.72 -1.60 33.03
C HIS A 676 -38.11 -0.28 33.51
N ILE A 677 -37.52 -0.30 34.70
CA ILE A 677 -36.95 0.89 35.39
C ILE A 677 -35.90 1.62 34.52
N GLN A 678 -35.12 0.92 33.70
CA GLN A 678 -34.15 1.51 32.77
C GLN A 678 -34.79 2.45 31.74
N GLN A 679 -35.87 2.00 31.09
CA GLN A 679 -36.56 2.79 30.07
C GLN A 679 -37.19 4.04 30.67
N VAL A 680 -37.69 3.95 31.90
CA VAL A 680 -38.20 5.12 32.64
C VAL A 680 -37.06 6.06 33.00
N GLY A 681 -35.92 5.55 33.46
CA GLY A 681 -34.72 6.34 33.74
C GLY A 681 -34.25 7.13 32.51
N ASP A 682 -34.20 6.48 31.34
CA ASP A 682 -33.81 7.09 30.08
C ASP A 682 -34.82 8.17 29.62
N ARG A 683 -36.12 7.91 29.73
CA ARG A 683 -37.15 8.92 29.44
C ARG A 683 -37.09 10.11 30.40
N CYS A 684 -36.89 9.86 31.70
CA CYS A 684 -36.70 10.92 32.68
C CYS A 684 -35.43 11.74 32.41
N TYR A 685 -34.38 11.11 31.88
CA TYR A 685 -33.16 11.80 31.45
C TYR A 685 -33.42 12.75 30.28
N GLU A 686 -34.13 12.27 29.25
CA GLU A 686 -34.48 13.06 28.06
C GLU A 686 -35.37 14.26 28.41
N GLU A 687 -36.30 14.09 29.34
CA GLU A 687 -37.21 15.14 29.84
C GLU A 687 -36.56 16.05 30.91
N LYS A 688 -35.24 15.92 31.16
CA LYS A 688 -34.44 16.70 32.13
C LYS A 688 -34.89 16.60 33.59
N MET A 689 -35.56 15.51 33.96
CA MET A 689 -35.99 15.23 35.33
C MET A 689 -34.89 14.48 36.10
N TYR A 690 -33.78 15.18 36.37
CA TYR A 690 -32.55 14.56 36.87
C TYR A 690 -32.68 13.98 38.29
N ASP A 691 -33.54 14.53 39.17
CA ASP A 691 -33.76 14.00 40.53
C ASP A 691 -34.44 12.63 40.51
N ALA A 692 -35.48 12.47 39.68
CA ALA A 692 -36.16 11.20 39.48
C ALA A 692 -35.23 10.20 38.76
N ALA A 693 -34.48 10.65 37.75
CA ALA A 693 -33.51 9.82 37.05
C ALA A 693 -32.37 9.33 37.95
N LYS A 694 -31.88 10.17 38.88
CA LYS A 694 -30.89 9.79 39.90
C LYS A 694 -31.39 8.62 40.76
N LEU A 695 -32.62 8.70 41.24
CA LEU A 695 -33.20 7.66 42.09
C LEU A 695 -33.42 6.35 41.30
N LEU A 696 -33.88 6.45 40.05
CA LEU A 696 -34.06 5.30 39.16
C LEU A 696 -32.72 4.63 38.80
N TYR A 697 -31.71 5.40 38.38
CA TYR A 697 -30.41 4.84 37.96
C TYR A 697 -29.58 4.29 39.13
N ASN A 698 -29.73 4.85 40.33
CA ASN A 698 -29.08 4.30 41.53
C ASN A 698 -29.61 2.90 41.87
N ASN A 699 -30.91 2.67 41.75
CA ASN A 699 -31.53 1.36 41.99
C ASN A 699 -31.19 0.34 40.88
N VAL A 700 -31.06 0.81 39.63
CA VAL A 700 -30.73 -0.03 38.46
C VAL A 700 -29.22 -0.35 38.36
N SER A 701 -28.37 0.30 39.16
CA SER A 701 -26.91 0.19 39.08
C SER A 701 -26.31 0.59 37.73
N ASN A 702 -27.01 1.44 36.95
CA ASN A 702 -26.45 2.00 35.71
C ASN A 702 -25.60 3.24 36.04
N PHE A 703 -24.38 2.98 36.47
CA PHE A 703 -23.47 4.02 36.97
C PHE A 703 -23.00 5.02 35.89
N GLY A 704 -23.08 4.66 34.59
CA GLY A 704 -22.67 5.56 33.51
C GLY A 704 -23.67 6.69 33.26
N ARG A 705 -24.96 6.35 33.12
CA ARG A 705 -26.03 7.36 33.05
C ARG A 705 -26.23 8.07 34.39
N LEU A 706 -25.96 7.39 35.51
CA LEU A 706 -25.93 8.03 36.83
C LEU A 706 -24.84 9.11 36.92
N ALA A 707 -23.63 8.85 36.44
CA ALA A 707 -22.58 9.87 36.43
C ALA A 707 -22.97 11.08 35.55
N SER A 708 -23.57 10.84 34.38
CA SER A 708 -24.07 11.89 33.47
C SER A 708 -25.22 12.71 34.09
N THR A 709 -26.16 12.07 34.80
CA THR A 709 -27.23 12.78 35.55
C THR A 709 -26.68 13.60 36.70
N LEU A 710 -25.74 13.07 37.48
CA LEU A 710 -25.12 13.77 38.60
C LEU A 710 -24.30 14.99 38.14
N VAL A 711 -23.68 14.90 36.96
CA VAL A 711 -23.03 16.03 36.30
C VAL A 711 -24.03 17.14 36.01
N HIS A 712 -25.20 16.83 35.48
CA HIS A 712 -26.24 17.83 35.21
C HIS A 712 -26.86 18.42 36.49
N LEU A 713 -26.84 17.69 37.61
CA LEU A 713 -27.23 18.15 38.93
C LEU A 713 -26.15 18.99 39.65
N GLY A 714 -24.94 19.10 39.07
CA GLY A 714 -23.82 19.82 39.68
C GLY A 714 -23.16 19.10 40.87
N GLU A 715 -23.48 17.82 41.10
CA GLU A 715 -22.90 17.00 42.17
C GLU A 715 -21.62 16.28 41.69
N TYR A 716 -20.55 17.04 41.44
CA TYR A 716 -19.34 16.53 40.78
C TYR A 716 -18.62 15.41 41.56
N GLN A 717 -18.57 15.46 42.91
CA GLN A 717 -17.96 14.38 43.71
C GLN A 717 -18.69 13.04 43.54
N ALA A 718 -20.01 13.06 43.59
CA ALA A 718 -20.82 11.87 43.39
C ALA A 718 -20.71 11.35 41.94
N ALA A 719 -20.57 12.26 40.96
CA ALA A 719 -20.33 11.89 39.57
C ALA A 719 -18.98 11.18 39.36
N VAL A 720 -17.91 11.62 40.03
CA VAL A 720 -16.60 10.95 40.00
C VAL A 720 -16.68 9.55 40.59
N ASP A 721 -17.38 9.37 41.72
CA ASP A 721 -17.58 8.05 42.31
C ASP A 721 -18.48 7.16 41.43
N GLY A 722 -19.46 7.73 40.74
CA GLY A 722 -20.25 7.08 39.70
C GLY A 722 -19.39 6.59 38.53
N ALA A 723 -18.51 7.45 38.01
CA ALA A 723 -17.57 7.10 36.94
C ALA A 723 -16.58 6.01 37.38
N ARG A 724 -16.11 6.04 38.65
CA ARG A 724 -15.26 4.98 39.22
C ARG A 724 -15.96 3.63 39.26
N LYS A 725 -17.25 3.59 39.62
CA LYS A 725 -18.05 2.36 39.64
C LYS A 725 -18.40 1.86 38.23
N ALA A 726 -18.62 2.75 37.28
CA ALA A 726 -18.90 2.42 35.88
C ALA A 726 -17.65 1.90 35.13
N ASN A 727 -16.48 2.47 35.44
CA ASN A 727 -15.19 2.17 34.84
C ASN A 727 -15.17 2.21 33.29
N SER A 728 -15.99 3.07 32.68
CA SER A 728 -16.04 3.25 31.23
C SER A 728 -15.33 4.55 30.83
N THR A 729 -14.50 4.49 29.79
CA THR A 729 -13.75 5.65 29.26
C THR A 729 -14.66 6.83 28.90
N ARG A 730 -15.81 6.54 28.28
CA ARG A 730 -16.83 7.54 27.94
C ARG A 730 -17.35 8.28 29.16
N THR A 731 -17.65 7.55 30.24
CA THR A 731 -18.16 8.16 31.48
C THR A 731 -17.12 9.03 32.16
N TRP A 732 -15.86 8.61 32.15
CA TRP A 732 -14.75 9.43 32.64
C TRP A 732 -14.59 10.71 31.82
N LYS A 733 -14.70 10.63 30.48
CA LYS A 733 -14.65 11.81 29.59
C LYS A 733 -15.76 12.80 29.89
N GLU A 734 -17.01 12.35 29.92
CA GLU A 734 -18.16 13.22 30.20
C GLU A 734 -18.01 13.94 31.54
N VAL A 735 -17.60 13.22 32.59
CA VAL A 735 -17.36 13.80 33.92
C VAL A 735 -16.16 14.74 33.90
N CYS A 736 -15.05 14.38 33.26
CA CYS A 736 -13.85 15.23 33.18
C CYS A 736 -14.16 16.57 32.51
N PHE A 737 -14.82 16.52 31.34
CA PHE A 737 -15.21 17.69 30.57
C PHE A 737 -16.13 18.62 31.36
N ALA A 738 -17.12 18.05 32.04
CA ALA A 738 -18.01 18.81 32.90
C ALA A 738 -17.32 19.38 34.15
N CYS A 739 -16.34 18.67 34.75
CA CYS A 739 -15.54 19.21 35.85
C CYS A 739 -14.65 20.37 35.40
N VAL A 740 -14.14 20.35 34.16
CA VAL A 740 -13.40 21.47 33.57
C VAL A 740 -14.33 22.66 33.34
N ASP A 741 -15.55 22.44 32.86
CA ASP A 741 -16.59 23.49 32.75
C ASP A 741 -16.97 24.08 34.10
N GLY A 742 -17.13 23.23 35.12
CA GLY A 742 -17.43 23.59 36.50
C GLY A 742 -16.27 24.22 37.27
N LYS A 743 -15.08 24.35 36.66
CA LYS A 743 -13.84 24.85 37.28
C LYS A 743 -13.34 24.05 38.50
N GLU A 744 -13.74 22.78 38.62
CA GLU A 744 -13.27 21.87 39.67
C GLU A 744 -12.06 21.07 39.20
N PHE A 745 -10.92 21.75 39.01
CA PHE A 745 -9.71 21.18 38.39
C PHE A 745 -9.13 19.97 39.13
N ARG A 746 -9.30 19.91 40.47
CA ARG A 746 -8.81 18.76 41.25
C ARG A 746 -9.54 17.46 40.92
N LEU A 747 -10.86 17.51 40.71
CA LEU A 747 -11.65 16.35 40.30
C LEU A 747 -11.41 16.04 38.82
N ALA A 748 -11.29 17.09 37.98
CA ALA A 748 -10.93 16.94 36.58
C ALA A 748 -9.56 16.25 36.40
N GLN A 749 -8.57 16.54 37.24
CA GLN A 749 -7.26 15.88 37.22
C GLN A 749 -7.38 14.39 37.55
N MET A 750 -8.18 14.03 38.56
CA MET A 750 -8.41 12.62 38.91
C MET A 750 -9.08 11.85 37.77
N CYS A 751 -10.09 12.45 37.13
CA CYS A 751 -10.74 11.85 35.96
C CYS A 751 -9.79 11.78 34.76
N GLY A 752 -9.03 12.86 34.52
CA GLY A 752 -8.05 12.98 33.45
C GLY A 752 -7.00 11.87 33.49
N LEU A 753 -6.47 11.55 34.68
CA LEU A 753 -5.51 10.46 34.87
C LEU A 753 -6.03 9.08 34.42
N HIS A 754 -7.34 8.83 34.53
CA HIS A 754 -7.94 7.59 34.05
C HIS A 754 -8.16 7.59 32.52
N ILE A 755 -8.33 8.76 31.92
CA ILE A 755 -8.55 8.91 30.47
C ILE A 755 -7.21 8.82 29.72
N VAL A 756 -6.18 9.55 30.17
CA VAL A 756 -4.88 9.66 29.48
C VAL A 756 -4.10 8.35 29.37
N VAL A 757 -4.48 7.30 30.09
CA VAL A 757 -3.90 5.97 29.91
C VAL A 757 -4.27 5.40 28.53
N HIS A 758 -5.41 5.80 27.97
CA HIS A 758 -5.88 5.38 26.65
C HIS A 758 -5.36 6.34 25.57
N ALA A 759 -4.51 5.82 24.68
CA ALA A 759 -3.85 6.63 23.65
C ALA A 759 -4.81 7.30 22.67
N ASP A 760 -5.90 6.62 22.29
CA ASP A 760 -6.85 7.10 21.28
C ASP A 760 -7.65 8.33 21.76
N GLU A 761 -7.80 8.51 23.07
CA GLU A 761 -8.60 9.57 23.69
C GLU A 761 -7.76 10.79 24.10
N LEU A 762 -6.44 10.69 24.01
CA LEU A 762 -5.50 11.72 24.47
C LEU A 762 -5.62 13.01 23.64
N GLU A 763 -5.74 12.89 22.31
CA GLU A 763 -5.79 14.03 21.40
C GLU A 763 -7.04 14.91 21.62
N GLU A 764 -8.21 14.29 21.78
CA GLU A 764 -9.46 15.01 22.05
C GLU A 764 -9.42 15.73 23.40
N LEU A 765 -8.86 15.09 24.44
CA LEU A 765 -8.69 15.70 25.75
C LEU A 765 -7.78 16.94 25.69
N ILE A 766 -6.69 16.86 24.93
CA ILE A 766 -5.76 17.99 24.76
C ILE A 766 -6.44 19.15 24.06
N ASN A 767 -7.15 18.90 22.95
CA ASN A 767 -7.87 19.93 22.21
C ASN A 767 -8.90 20.62 23.12
N TYR A 768 -9.64 19.85 23.92
CA TYR A 768 -10.63 20.39 24.83
C TYR A 768 -10.05 21.31 25.91
N TYR A 769 -8.88 20.95 26.47
CA TYR A 769 -8.18 21.81 27.43
C TYR A 769 -7.55 23.04 26.76
N GLN A 770 -7.04 22.89 25.53
CA GLN A 770 -6.42 23.97 24.76
C GLN A 770 -7.44 25.03 24.32
N ASP A 771 -8.60 24.63 23.82
CA ASP A 771 -9.67 25.54 23.37
C ASP A 771 -10.17 26.46 24.50
N ARG A 772 -10.04 26.02 25.75
CA ARG A 772 -10.42 26.78 26.95
C ARG A 772 -9.25 27.51 27.61
N GLY A 773 -8.03 27.30 27.14
CA GLY A 773 -6.83 27.94 27.66
C GLY A 773 -6.31 27.38 28.99
N TYR A 774 -6.70 26.17 29.40
CA TYR A 774 -6.25 25.55 30.67
C TYR A 774 -4.97 24.70 30.48
N PHE A 775 -3.91 25.30 29.94
CA PHE A 775 -2.68 24.57 29.61
C PHE A 775 -1.83 24.18 30.82
N GLU A 776 -1.83 24.97 31.90
CA GLU A 776 -1.05 24.66 33.13
C GLU A 776 -1.56 23.39 33.84
N GLU A 777 -2.88 23.25 33.94
CA GLU A 777 -3.51 22.08 34.55
C GLU A 777 -3.34 20.83 33.67
N LEU A 778 -3.39 20.99 32.34
CA LEU A 778 -3.10 19.92 31.40
C LEU A 778 -1.66 19.41 31.53
N ILE A 779 -0.68 20.32 31.59
CA ILE A 779 0.74 19.97 31.78
C ILE A 779 0.93 19.24 33.12
N THR A 780 0.34 19.75 34.21
CA THR A 780 0.45 19.14 35.54
C THR A 780 -0.18 17.75 35.58
N MET A 781 -1.32 17.58 34.91
CA MET A 781 -1.98 16.28 34.78
C MET A 781 -1.15 15.29 33.99
N LEU A 782 -0.56 15.71 32.85
CA LEU A 782 0.34 14.85 32.08
C LEU A 782 1.63 14.51 32.84
N GLU A 783 2.26 15.47 33.54
CA GLU A 783 3.41 15.22 34.41
C GLU A 783 3.12 14.12 35.45
N ALA A 784 1.94 14.17 36.09
CA ALA A 784 1.51 13.13 37.02
C ALA A 784 1.23 11.80 36.30
N ALA A 785 0.67 11.85 35.09
CA ALA A 785 0.34 10.67 34.30
C ALA A 785 1.59 9.92 33.80
N LEU A 786 2.70 10.62 33.55
CA LEU A 786 4.00 9.99 33.19
C LEU A 786 4.52 9.05 34.29
N GLY A 787 4.14 9.26 35.55
CA GLY A 787 4.49 8.40 36.68
C GLY A 787 3.68 7.11 36.77
N LEU A 788 2.66 6.92 35.92
CA LEU A 788 1.83 5.72 35.91
C LEU A 788 2.54 4.57 35.17
N GLU A 789 2.36 3.35 35.67
CA GLU A 789 2.97 2.13 35.10
C GLU A 789 2.53 1.87 33.64
N ARG A 790 1.35 2.39 33.24
CA ARG A 790 0.77 2.24 31.89
C ARG A 790 1.05 3.44 30.97
N ALA A 791 2.07 4.25 31.24
CA ALA A 791 2.40 5.40 30.39
C ALA A 791 2.88 4.96 29.00
N HIS A 792 2.29 5.54 27.95
CA HIS A 792 2.60 5.24 26.55
C HIS A 792 3.27 6.42 25.83
N MET A 793 3.86 6.18 24.66
CA MET A 793 4.66 7.16 23.88
C MET A 793 3.91 8.47 23.57
N GLY A 794 2.60 8.39 23.33
CA GLY A 794 1.74 9.55 23.06
C GLY A 794 1.82 10.61 24.15
N MET A 795 1.83 10.20 25.42
CA MET A 795 1.88 11.10 26.57
C MET A 795 3.16 11.94 26.60
N PHE A 796 4.32 11.32 26.35
CA PHE A 796 5.61 12.01 26.28
C PHE A 796 5.67 12.97 25.08
N THR A 797 5.08 12.57 23.96
CA THR A 797 5.09 13.34 22.72
C THR A 797 4.24 14.60 22.85
N GLU A 798 3.01 14.45 23.34
CA GLU A 798 2.10 15.60 23.53
C GLU A 798 2.59 16.53 24.64
N LEU A 799 3.18 15.98 25.72
CA LEU A 799 3.82 16.80 26.75
C LEU A 799 4.98 17.62 26.18
N ALA A 800 5.81 17.04 25.30
CA ALA A 800 6.88 17.77 24.62
C ALA A 800 6.34 18.90 23.72
N ILE A 801 5.22 18.69 23.03
CA ILE A 801 4.55 19.71 22.21
C ILE A 801 3.99 20.85 23.08
N LEU A 802 3.45 20.53 24.27
CA LEU A 802 3.00 21.53 25.22
C LEU A 802 4.18 22.33 25.80
N TYR A 803 5.29 21.66 26.13
CA TYR A 803 6.49 22.35 26.59
C TYR A 803 7.09 23.26 25.52
N SER A 804 7.08 22.86 24.24
CA SER A 804 7.61 23.71 23.17
C SER A 804 6.83 25.01 23.04
N LYS A 805 5.51 24.98 23.25
CA LYS A 805 4.64 26.16 23.16
C LYS A 805 4.66 27.03 24.42
N PHE A 806 4.66 26.43 25.61
CA PHE A 806 4.35 27.15 26.85
C PHE A 806 5.50 27.20 27.87
N LYS A 807 6.41 26.22 27.89
CA LYS A 807 7.53 26.17 28.86
C LYS A 807 8.84 25.66 28.22
N PRO A 808 9.53 26.48 27.41
CA PRO A 808 10.79 26.10 26.76
C PRO A 808 11.87 25.58 27.72
N GLN A 809 11.96 26.15 28.93
CA GLN A 809 12.98 25.80 29.92
C GLN A 809 12.93 24.33 30.36
N LYS A 810 11.71 23.77 30.48
CA LYS A 810 11.50 22.37 30.87
C LYS A 810 11.62 21.40 29.69
N MET A 811 11.52 21.89 28.46
CA MET A 811 11.55 21.05 27.27
C MET A 811 12.85 20.28 27.15
N ARG A 812 13.99 20.95 27.40
CA ARG A 812 15.31 20.33 27.35
C ARG A 812 15.44 19.16 28.31
N GLU A 813 15.08 19.38 29.58
CA GLU A 813 15.13 18.34 30.63
C GLU A 813 14.24 17.15 30.27
N HIS A 814 13.02 17.41 29.77
CA HIS A 814 12.10 16.37 29.35
C HIS A 814 12.68 15.52 28.20
N LEU A 815 13.24 16.15 27.18
CA LEU A 815 13.83 15.42 26.05
C LEU A 815 15.08 14.66 26.46
N GLU A 816 15.93 15.21 27.30
CA GLU A 816 17.14 14.55 27.77
C GLU A 816 16.83 13.28 28.58
N LEU A 817 15.75 13.30 29.37
CA LEU A 817 15.28 12.14 30.13
C LEU A 817 14.50 11.12 29.28
N PHE A 818 13.67 11.57 28.33
CA PHE A 818 12.64 10.72 27.71
C PHE A 818 12.71 10.61 26.18
N TRP A 819 13.81 11.01 25.54
CA TRP A 819 13.97 10.92 24.07
C TRP A 819 13.73 9.52 23.48
N SER A 820 13.99 8.44 24.22
CA SER A 820 13.74 7.07 23.74
C SER A 820 12.25 6.70 23.67
N ARG A 821 11.39 7.38 24.43
CA ARG A 821 9.95 7.08 24.55
C ARG A 821 9.07 8.15 23.90
N VAL A 822 9.63 8.98 23.03
CA VAL A 822 8.94 10.09 22.35
C VAL A 822 8.92 9.89 20.83
N ASN A 823 7.87 10.35 20.16
CA ASN A 823 7.85 10.40 18.70
C ASN A 823 8.66 11.61 18.21
N ILE A 824 9.91 11.36 17.82
CA ILE A 824 10.87 12.40 17.45
C ILE A 824 10.42 13.23 16.23
N PRO A 825 9.92 12.64 15.11
CA PRO A 825 9.43 13.43 13.98
C PRO A 825 8.33 14.43 14.30
N LYS A 826 7.37 14.05 15.16
CA LYS A 826 6.27 14.95 15.56
C LYS A 826 6.80 16.09 16.43
N VAL A 827 7.70 15.79 17.37
CA VAL A 827 8.32 16.80 18.23
C VAL A 827 9.24 17.73 17.45
N LEU A 828 9.96 17.24 16.43
CA LEU A 828 10.82 18.06 15.58
C LEU A 828 10.04 19.20 14.92
N ARG A 829 8.87 18.91 14.31
CA ARG A 829 8.01 19.95 13.73
C ARG A 829 7.55 20.97 14.77
N ALA A 830 7.20 20.50 15.97
CA ALA A 830 6.76 21.36 17.06
C ALA A 830 7.91 22.21 17.64
N ALA A 831 9.13 21.68 17.67
CA ALA A 831 10.33 22.39 18.10
C ALA A 831 10.77 23.43 17.06
N GLU A 832 10.67 23.10 15.77
CA GLU A 832 10.97 24.00 14.66
C GLU A 832 10.00 25.18 14.63
N GLN A 833 8.70 24.91 14.81
CA GLN A 833 7.67 25.92 14.94
C GLN A 833 7.86 26.84 16.17
N ALA A 834 8.47 26.30 17.23
CA ALA A 834 8.77 27.04 18.47
C ALA A 834 10.14 27.72 18.46
N HIS A 835 10.95 27.53 17.41
CA HIS A 835 12.33 28.04 17.27
C HIS A 835 13.25 27.67 18.44
N LEU A 836 13.12 26.44 18.97
CA LEU A 836 13.93 25.93 20.07
C LEU A 836 15.16 25.20 19.55
N TRP A 837 16.14 25.97 19.06
CA TRP A 837 17.28 25.46 18.30
C TRP A 837 18.20 24.53 19.09
N GLY A 838 18.40 24.78 20.39
CA GLY A 838 19.25 23.94 21.24
C GLY A 838 18.67 22.54 21.45
N GLU A 839 17.36 22.47 21.68
CA GLU A 839 16.59 21.24 21.87
C GLU A 839 16.40 20.50 20.54
N LEU A 840 16.13 21.24 19.47
CA LEU A 840 15.96 20.71 18.12
C LEU A 840 17.26 20.08 17.60
N VAL A 841 18.41 20.71 17.84
CA VAL A 841 19.72 20.11 17.52
C VAL A 841 19.98 18.84 18.31
N PHE A 842 19.58 18.79 19.58
CA PHE A 842 19.64 17.56 20.37
C PHE A 842 18.76 16.45 19.80
N LEU A 843 17.55 16.79 19.35
CA LEU A 843 16.66 15.84 18.68
C LEU A 843 17.27 15.31 17.39
N TYR A 844 17.83 16.17 16.53
CA TYR A 844 18.50 15.71 15.32
C TYR A 844 19.73 14.84 15.59
N ASP A 845 20.52 15.16 16.63
CA ASP A 845 21.66 14.33 17.05
C ASP A 845 21.22 12.92 17.47
N LYS A 846 20.16 12.82 18.29
CA LYS A 846 19.61 11.52 18.74
C LYS A 846 18.83 10.76 17.66
N TYR A 847 18.27 11.48 16.69
CA TYR A 847 17.59 10.91 15.54
C TYR A 847 18.54 10.57 14.39
N GLU A 848 19.85 10.81 14.57
CA GLU A 848 20.90 10.52 13.60
C GLU A 848 20.81 11.34 12.30
N GLU A 849 20.00 12.39 12.29
CA GLU A 849 19.89 13.39 11.21
C GLU A 849 20.96 14.48 11.40
N TYR A 850 22.21 14.05 11.38
CA TYR A 850 23.38 14.90 11.65
C TYR A 850 23.50 16.09 10.68
N ASP A 851 23.07 15.90 9.42
CA ASP A 851 23.07 16.93 8.38
C ASP A 851 22.22 18.15 8.81
N ASN A 852 21.00 17.88 9.26
CA ASN A 852 20.05 18.90 9.71
C ASN A 852 20.49 19.53 11.03
N ALA A 853 21.11 18.76 11.94
CA ALA A 853 21.72 19.28 13.16
C ALA A 853 22.79 20.34 12.85
N ILE A 854 23.70 20.04 11.93
CA ILE A 854 24.78 20.97 11.55
C ILE A 854 24.23 22.20 10.84
N ILE A 855 23.31 22.04 9.89
CA ILE A 855 22.69 23.19 9.20
C ILE A 855 22.03 24.13 10.21
N THR A 856 21.36 23.57 11.22
CA THR A 856 20.73 24.35 12.28
C THR A 856 21.78 25.10 13.11
N MET A 857 22.87 24.44 13.52
CA MET A 857 23.96 25.09 14.25
C MET A 857 24.63 26.21 13.43
N MET A 858 24.69 26.06 12.11
CA MET A 858 25.27 27.06 11.20
C MET A 858 24.37 28.29 11.02
N ASN A 859 23.06 28.08 10.86
CA ASN A 859 22.10 29.16 10.69
C ASN A 859 21.81 29.89 12.00
N HIS A 860 21.95 29.20 13.14
CA HIS A 860 21.67 29.75 14.48
C HIS A 860 22.87 29.58 15.45
N PRO A 861 23.98 30.32 15.24
CA PRO A 861 25.22 30.11 15.99
C PRO A 861 25.16 30.46 17.48
N THR A 862 24.30 31.39 17.90
CA THR A 862 24.28 31.87 19.30
C THR A 862 23.62 30.89 20.26
N ASP A 863 22.64 30.12 19.78
CA ASP A 863 21.74 29.35 20.64
C ASP A 863 22.08 27.85 20.63
N ALA A 864 22.53 27.34 19.48
CA ALA A 864 22.71 25.90 19.28
C ALA A 864 24.17 25.46 19.14
N TRP A 865 25.08 26.35 18.74
CA TRP A 865 26.46 25.96 18.45
C TRP A 865 27.25 25.67 19.75
N LYS A 866 27.76 24.45 19.85
CA LYS A 866 28.74 24.03 20.84
C LYS A 866 29.91 23.37 20.15
N GLU A 867 31.13 23.81 20.44
CA GLU A 867 32.34 23.41 19.71
C GLU A 867 32.53 21.88 19.66
N GLY A 868 32.54 21.22 20.83
CA GLY A 868 32.72 19.76 20.89
C GLY A 868 31.60 19.02 20.15
N GLN A 869 30.36 19.43 20.40
CA GLN A 869 29.19 18.81 19.78
C GLN A 869 29.19 18.95 18.25
N PHE A 870 29.58 20.12 17.72
CA PHE A 870 29.69 20.32 16.27
C PHE A 870 30.75 19.40 15.65
N LYS A 871 31.91 19.26 16.31
CA LYS A 871 33.01 18.40 15.85
C LYS A 871 32.63 16.92 15.84
N ASP A 872 31.88 16.48 16.84
CA ASP A 872 31.45 15.07 16.92
C ASP A 872 30.40 14.77 15.85
N ILE A 873 29.42 15.67 15.66
CA ILE A 873 28.35 15.50 14.68
C ILE A 873 28.89 15.55 13.24
N ILE A 874 29.76 16.51 12.90
CA ILE A 874 30.23 16.69 11.53
C ILE A 874 31.01 15.46 11.01
N THR A 875 31.68 14.69 11.87
CA THR A 875 32.38 13.47 11.44
C THR A 875 31.45 12.35 10.98
N LYS A 876 30.22 12.34 11.49
CA LYS A 876 29.20 11.32 11.18
C LYS A 876 28.39 11.65 9.93
N VAL A 877 28.39 12.90 9.50
CA VAL A 877 27.73 13.37 8.28
C VAL A 877 28.34 12.68 7.05
N ALA A 878 27.50 12.14 6.17
CA ALA A 878 27.92 11.54 4.91
C ALA A 878 28.14 12.57 3.80
N ASN A 879 27.39 13.69 3.84
CA ASN A 879 27.45 14.72 2.82
C ASN A 879 28.70 15.61 2.95
N VAL A 880 29.68 15.41 2.07
CA VAL A 880 30.94 16.17 2.03
C VAL A 880 30.72 17.64 1.65
N GLU A 881 29.63 18.02 0.98
CA GLU A 881 29.33 19.43 0.69
C GLU A 881 29.16 20.24 1.98
N LEU A 882 28.57 19.61 3.00
CA LEU A 882 28.35 20.20 4.30
C LEU A 882 29.68 20.55 4.98
N TYR A 883 30.75 19.79 4.74
CA TYR A 883 32.08 20.09 5.25
C TYR A 883 32.61 21.41 4.69
N TYR A 884 32.43 21.68 3.40
CA TYR A 884 32.89 22.94 2.81
C TYR A 884 32.06 24.13 3.29
N LYS A 885 30.75 23.94 3.48
CA LYS A 885 29.90 24.95 4.11
C LYS A 885 30.32 25.20 5.56
N ALA A 886 30.60 24.16 6.33
CA ALA A 886 31.11 24.25 7.69
C ALA A 886 32.48 24.96 7.73
N ILE A 887 33.39 24.64 6.81
CA ILE A 887 34.67 25.33 6.65
C ILE A 887 34.45 26.82 6.39
N GLN A 888 33.51 27.19 5.51
CA GLN A 888 33.16 28.59 5.27
C GLN A 888 32.60 29.25 6.54
N PHE A 889 31.71 28.58 7.27
CA PHE A 889 31.16 29.07 8.53
C PHE A 889 32.26 29.30 9.59
N TYR A 890 33.16 28.34 9.80
CA TYR A 890 34.28 28.50 10.72
C TYR A 890 35.25 29.60 10.24
N LEU A 891 35.46 29.73 8.93
CA LEU A 891 36.31 30.78 8.38
C LEU A 891 35.71 32.18 8.56
N GLU A 892 34.39 32.33 8.51
CA GLU A 892 33.69 33.60 8.71
C GLU A 892 33.54 33.97 10.20
N PHE A 893 33.16 33.01 11.06
CA PHE A 893 32.79 33.29 12.45
C PHE A 893 33.90 32.98 13.48
N LYS A 894 34.73 31.95 13.25
CA LYS A 894 35.78 31.50 14.19
C LYS A 894 37.06 31.01 13.49
N PRO A 895 37.87 31.91 12.88
CA PRO A 895 39.04 31.52 12.09
C PRO A 895 40.10 30.71 12.85
N LEU A 896 40.31 31.00 14.14
CA LEU A 896 41.34 30.32 14.95
C LEU A 896 41.07 28.82 15.16
N LEU A 897 39.79 28.43 15.26
CA LEU A 897 39.37 27.05 15.50
C LEU A 897 39.25 26.22 14.22
N LEU A 898 39.46 26.84 13.05
CA LEU A 898 39.33 26.17 11.76
C LEU A 898 40.35 25.04 11.61
N ASN A 899 41.58 25.22 12.09
CA ASN A 899 42.61 24.18 11.98
C ASN A 899 42.19 22.91 12.74
N ASP A 900 41.60 23.05 13.91
CA ASP A 900 41.16 21.89 14.70
C ASP A 900 40.00 21.14 14.03
N LEU A 901 39.09 21.87 13.37
CA LEU A 901 38.04 21.26 12.54
C LEU A 901 38.64 20.50 11.35
N LEU A 902 39.58 21.12 10.63
CA LEU A 902 40.23 20.51 9.46
C LEU A 902 41.02 19.24 9.83
N MET A 903 41.62 19.19 11.01
CA MET A 903 42.30 17.99 11.51
C MET A 903 41.33 16.83 11.71
N VAL A 904 40.16 17.09 12.29
CA VAL A 904 39.12 16.07 12.48
C VAL A 904 38.54 15.60 11.13
N LEU A 905 38.40 16.50 10.16
CA LEU A 905 37.86 16.18 8.83
C LEU A 905 38.88 15.53 7.87
N SER A 906 40.16 15.46 8.25
CA SER A 906 41.25 15.08 7.34
C SER A 906 41.05 13.75 6.60
N PRO A 907 40.57 12.64 7.23
CA PRO A 907 40.44 11.36 6.53
C PRO A 907 39.42 11.33 5.38
N ARG A 908 38.40 12.20 5.40
CA ARG A 908 37.29 12.20 4.42
C ARG A 908 37.28 13.42 3.51
N LEU A 909 38.16 14.39 3.73
CA LEU A 909 38.17 15.65 2.98
C LEU A 909 39.01 15.53 1.70
N ASP A 910 38.48 16.02 0.57
CA ASP A 910 39.30 16.20 -0.63
C ASP A 910 40.20 17.43 -0.48
N HIS A 911 41.46 17.16 -0.17
CA HIS A 911 42.49 18.18 0.05
C HIS A 911 42.69 19.08 -1.18
N THR A 912 42.48 18.57 -2.40
CA THR A 912 42.64 19.35 -3.64
C THR A 912 41.62 20.47 -3.73
N ARG A 913 40.36 20.13 -3.44
CA ARG A 913 39.26 21.09 -3.42
C ARG A 913 39.40 22.09 -2.27
N ALA A 914 39.79 21.63 -1.09
CA ALA A 914 40.04 22.49 0.07
C ALA A 914 41.13 23.54 -0.22
N VAL A 915 42.27 23.13 -0.78
CA VAL A 915 43.37 24.03 -1.15
C VAL A 915 42.91 25.06 -2.19
N ASN A 916 42.17 24.63 -3.22
CA ASN A 916 41.62 25.54 -4.22
C ASN A 916 40.66 26.57 -3.62
N PHE A 917 39.86 26.17 -2.62
CA PHE A 917 38.98 27.07 -1.89
C PHE A 917 39.80 28.12 -1.11
N PHE A 918 40.77 27.72 -0.30
CA PHE A 918 41.59 28.66 0.47
C PHE A 918 42.47 29.56 -0.39
N SER A 919 42.92 29.08 -1.55
CA SER A 919 43.67 29.87 -2.53
C SER A 919 42.82 30.99 -3.11
N LYS A 920 41.56 30.71 -3.47
CA LYS A 920 40.59 31.73 -3.93
C LYS A 920 40.28 32.77 -2.85
N VAL A 921 40.17 32.34 -1.60
CA VAL A 921 39.88 33.21 -0.45
C VAL A 921 41.11 34.01 0.01
N LYS A 922 42.31 33.72 -0.55
CA LYS A 922 43.60 34.34 -0.19
C LYS A 922 43.99 34.20 1.29
N GLN A 923 43.37 33.28 2.02
CA GLN A 923 43.65 32.99 3.44
C GLN A 923 44.36 31.65 3.65
N LEU A 924 45.09 31.20 2.62
CA LEU A 924 45.86 29.97 2.64
C LEU A 924 46.91 29.86 3.77
N PRO A 925 47.55 30.95 4.25
CA PRO A 925 48.49 30.87 5.38
C PRO A 925 47.86 30.35 6.68
N LEU A 926 46.57 30.59 6.90
CA LEU A 926 45.88 30.22 8.14
C LEU A 926 45.79 28.70 8.32
N VAL A 927 45.75 27.96 7.21
CA VAL A 927 45.65 26.49 7.19
C VAL A 927 47.02 25.80 7.11
N LYS A 928 48.13 26.51 7.31
CA LYS A 928 49.50 25.96 7.27
C LYS A 928 49.70 24.74 8.19
N PRO A 929 49.23 24.71 9.47
CA PRO A 929 49.36 23.53 10.32
C PRO A 929 48.64 22.31 9.74
N TYR A 930 47.46 22.52 9.17
CA TYR A 930 46.71 21.48 8.47
C TYR A 930 47.42 21.00 7.19
N LEU A 931 47.98 21.91 6.37
CA LEU A 931 48.73 21.50 5.18
C LEU A 931 49.98 20.68 5.53
N ARG A 932 50.60 20.94 6.69
CA ARG A 932 51.74 20.16 7.19
C ARG A 932 51.35 18.74 7.60
N SER A 933 50.22 18.55 8.29
CA SER A 933 49.78 17.21 8.68
C SER A 933 49.30 16.39 7.48
N VAL A 934 48.63 17.04 6.53
CA VAL A 934 48.13 16.42 5.29
C VAL A 934 49.22 16.11 4.28
N GLN A 935 50.39 16.76 4.40
CA GLN A 935 51.51 16.62 3.47
C GLN A 935 51.92 15.17 3.20
N ASN A 936 51.70 14.27 4.18
CA ASN A 936 51.91 12.83 4.06
C ASN A 936 51.16 12.16 2.89
N HIS A 937 50.04 12.71 2.43
CA HIS A 937 49.29 12.18 1.29
C HIS A 937 49.94 12.47 -0.08
N ASN A 938 51.06 13.21 -0.11
CA ASN A 938 51.82 13.57 -1.31
C ASN A 938 50.93 14.10 -2.46
N ASN A 939 50.01 15.02 -2.15
CA ASN A 939 49.09 15.60 -3.13
C ASN A 939 49.72 16.83 -3.79
N LYS A 940 49.69 16.89 -5.13
CA LYS A 940 50.26 17.98 -5.94
C LYS A 940 49.81 19.37 -5.50
N SER A 941 48.50 19.57 -5.30
CA SER A 941 47.94 20.88 -4.94
C SER A 941 48.42 21.38 -3.57
N VAL A 942 48.52 20.46 -2.61
CA VAL A 942 49.02 20.71 -1.25
C VAL A 942 50.49 21.06 -1.31
N ASN A 943 51.31 20.22 -1.95
CA ASN A 943 52.75 20.44 -2.08
C ASN A 943 53.06 21.75 -2.80
N GLU A 944 52.38 22.04 -3.92
CA GLU A 944 52.59 23.27 -4.70
C GLU A 944 52.21 24.53 -3.91
N SER A 945 51.05 24.49 -3.23
CA SER A 945 50.60 25.61 -2.41
C SER A 945 51.48 25.83 -1.19
N LEU A 946 51.93 24.74 -0.56
CA LEU A 946 52.80 24.77 0.60
C LEU A 946 54.22 25.24 0.24
N ASN A 947 54.76 24.79 -0.88
CA ASN A 947 56.03 25.28 -1.43
C ASN A 947 55.93 26.77 -1.79
N ASN A 948 54.79 27.22 -2.33
CA ASN A 948 54.54 28.63 -2.60
C ASN A 948 54.48 29.46 -1.30
N LEU A 949 53.91 28.92 -0.22
CA LEU A 949 53.96 29.54 1.10
C LEU A 949 55.40 29.67 1.60
N PHE A 950 56.21 28.61 1.55
CA PHE A 950 57.61 28.68 2.01
C PHE A 950 58.47 29.65 1.20
N ILE A 951 58.21 29.79 -0.10
CA ILE A 951 58.87 30.82 -0.92
C ILE A 951 58.50 32.21 -0.43
N THR A 952 57.23 32.44 -0.13
CA THR A 952 56.73 33.75 0.32
C THR A 952 57.19 34.09 1.74
N GLU A 953 57.31 33.08 2.61
CA GLU A 953 57.79 33.19 3.99
C GLU A 953 59.32 33.13 4.11
N GLU A 954 60.04 32.90 3.00
CA GLU A 954 61.50 32.74 2.94
C GLU A 954 62.06 31.54 3.74
N ASP A 955 61.25 30.51 3.99
CA ASP A 955 61.63 29.31 4.74
C ASP A 955 62.28 28.23 3.85
N TYR A 956 63.59 28.36 3.63
CA TYR A 956 64.36 27.44 2.79
C TYR A 956 64.59 26.07 3.43
N GLN A 957 64.66 25.96 4.76
CA GLN A 957 64.87 24.68 5.44
C GLN A 957 63.65 23.80 5.29
N ALA A 958 62.48 24.37 5.55
CA ALA A 958 61.26 23.60 5.53
C ALA A 958 60.76 23.37 4.10
N LEU A 959 61.09 24.25 3.15
CA LEU A 959 60.98 23.96 1.72
C LEU A 959 61.87 22.78 1.32
N ARG A 960 63.11 22.72 1.82
CA ARG A 960 64.03 21.62 1.50
C ARG A 960 63.53 20.28 2.02
N THR A 961 63.10 20.22 3.29
CA THR A 961 62.51 19.00 3.86
C THR A 961 61.22 18.60 3.12
N SER A 962 60.42 19.59 2.71
CA SER A 962 59.19 19.38 1.92
C SER A 962 59.48 18.69 0.58
N ILE A 963 60.43 19.20 -0.20
CA ILE A 963 60.75 18.63 -1.52
C ILE A 963 61.51 17.30 -1.43
N ASP A 964 62.33 17.10 -0.39
CA ASP A 964 63.10 15.87 -0.22
C ASP A 964 62.21 14.69 0.24
N ALA A 965 61.15 14.96 1.00
CA ALA A 965 60.22 13.96 1.50
C ALA A 965 59.04 13.68 0.55
N TYR A 966 58.60 14.67 -0.24
CA TYR A 966 57.38 14.59 -1.06
C TYR A 966 57.63 15.12 -2.47
N ASP A 967 57.67 14.22 -3.45
CA ASP A 967 58.12 14.47 -4.82
C ASP A 967 56.99 14.82 -5.81
N ASN A 968 55.72 14.74 -5.41
CA ASN A 968 54.60 15.02 -6.31
C ASN A 968 54.32 16.53 -6.38
N PHE A 969 55.11 17.26 -7.17
CA PHE A 969 54.88 18.66 -7.52
C PHE A 969 55.52 19.01 -8.88
N ASP A 970 55.24 20.19 -9.42
CA ASP A 970 55.84 20.62 -10.68
C ASP A 970 57.28 21.13 -10.47
N ASN A 971 58.23 20.21 -10.57
CA ASN A 971 59.67 20.46 -10.40
C ASN A 971 60.21 21.58 -11.31
N ILE A 972 59.70 21.69 -12.54
CA ILE A 972 60.25 22.61 -13.54
C ILE A 972 59.77 24.02 -13.30
N SER A 973 58.46 24.22 -13.11
CA SER A 973 57.90 25.54 -12.84
C SER A 973 58.43 26.11 -11.52
N LEU A 974 58.57 25.26 -10.50
CA LEU A 974 59.13 25.64 -9.21
C LEU A 974 60.59 26.07 -9.36
N ALA A 975 61.42 25.27 -10.04
CA ALA A 975 62.82 25.59 -10.25
C ALA A 975 63.02 26.88 -11.06
N GLN A 976 62.23 27.12 -12.12
CA GLN A 976 62.27 28.37 -12.89
C GLN A 976 61.88 29.61 -12.08
N ARG A 977 60.97 29.45 -11.11
CA ARG A 977 60.57 30.53 -10.21
C ARG A 977 61.66 30.83 -9.19
N LEU A 978 62.25 29.78 -8.61
CA LEU A 978 63.34 29.89 -7.65
C LEU A 978 64.63 30.45 -8.29
N GLU A 979 64.89 30.16 -9.56
CA GLU A 979 66.02 30.71 -10.33
C GLU A 979 66.05 32.25 -10.35
N LYS A 980 64.87 32.87 -10.36
CA LYS A 980 64.72 34.33 -10.41
C LYS A 980 64.74 35.00 -9.03
N HIS A 981 64.84 34.23 -7.95
CA HIS A 981 64.80 34.76 -6.59
C HIS A 981 66.12 35.45 -6.21
N GLU A 982 66.04 36.46 -5.34
CA GLU A 982 67.21 37.23 -4.89
C GLU A 982 68.12 36.44 -3.92
N LEU A 983 67.53 35.49 -3.20
CA LEU A 983 68.22 34.65 -2.21
C LEU A 983 68.96 33.48 -2.87
N ILE A 984 70.25 33.38 -2.56
CA ILE A 984 71.15 32.34 -3.10
C ILE A 984 70.70 30.93 -2.69
N GLU A 985 70.16 30.76 -1.48
CA GLU A 985 69.69 29.45 -0.99
C GLU A 985 68.50 28.91 -1.80
N PHE A 986 67.58 29.78 -2.26
CA PHE A 986 66.50 29.37 -3.14
C PHE A 986 66.99 29.03 -4.55
N ARG A 987 67.97 29.77 -5.09
CA ARG A 987 68.61 29.40 -6.37
C ARG A 987 69.43 28.11 -6.26
N ARG A 988 70.04 27.85 -5.10
CA ARG A 988 70.72 26.58 -4.80
C ARG A 988 69.72 25.41 -4.77
N ILE A 989 68.54 25.61 -4.18
CA ILE A 989 67.43 24.64 -4.26
C ILE A 989 66.94 24.48 -5.70
N ALA A 990 66.88 25.55 -6.50
CA ALA A 990 66.54 25.47 -7.93
C ALA A 990 67.55 24.61 -8.71
N ALA A 991 68.85 24.81 -8.47
CA ALA A 991 69.91 24.00 -9.06
C ALA A 991 69.78 22.53 -8.66
N TYR A 992 69.46 22.26 -7.39
CA TYR A 992 69.18 20.91 -6.91
C TYR A 992 67.95 20.27 -7.58
N LEU A 993 66.85 21.01 -7.76
CA LEU A 993 65.65 20.54 -8.46
C LEU A 993 65.93 20.25 -9.94
N PHE A 994 66.71 21.10 -10.62
CA PHE A 994 67.12 20.85 -12.01
C PHE A 994 68.01 19.60 -12.13
N LYS A 995 68.89 19.37 -11.13
CA LYS A 995 69.65 18.11 -11.00
C LYS A 995 68.70 16.91 -10.88
N GLY A 996 67.73 16.97 -9.96
CA GLY A 996 66.78 15.87 -9.73
C GLY A 996 65.99 15.46 -10.97
N ASN A 997 65.74 16.40 -11.90
CA ASN A 997 65.04 16.15 -13.17
C ASN A 997 65.99 15.91 -14.37
N ASN A 998 67.24 15.49 -14.11
CA ASN A 998 68.28 15.18 -15.12
C ASN A 998 68.66 16.34 -16.07
N ARG A 999 68.37 17.60 -15.72
CA ARG A 999 68.80 18.79 -16.49
C ARG A 999 70.15 19.30 -16.01
N TRP A 1000 71.17 18.47 -16.16
CA TRP A 1000 72.52 18.69 -15.66
C TRP A 1000 73.15 19.98 -16.18
N LYS A 1001 73.02 20.27 -17.49
CA LYS A 1001 73.59 21.49 -18.10
C LYS A 1001 73.03 22.77 -17.47
N GLN A 1002 71.72 22.84 -17.25
CA GLN A 1002 71.05 24.02 -16.66
C GLN A 1002 71.38 24.19 -15.17
N SER A 1003 71.46 23.08 -14.43
CA SER A 1003 71.86 23.07 -13.01
C SER A 1003 73.30 23.57 -12.83
N VAL A 1004 74.23 23.05 -13.64
CA VAL A 1004 75.64 23.45 -13.62
C VAL A 1004 75.81 24.92 -14.02
N GLU A 1005 75.09 25.40 -15.04
CA GLU A 1005 75.17 26.79 -15.47
C GLU A 1005 74.64 27.77 -14.41
N LEU A 1006 73.59 27.37 -13.68
CA LEU A 1006 73.08 28.14 -12.54
C LEU A 1006 74.13 28.19 -11.40
N CYS A 1007 74.77 27.06 -11.09
CA CYS A 1007 75.85 27.01 -10.10
C CYS A 1007 77.07 27.87 -10.52
N LYS A 1008 77.41 27.93 -11.82
CA LYS A 1008 78.46 28.82 -12.35
C LYS A 1008 78.11 30.29 -12.12
N LYS A 1009 76.89 30.70 -12.47
CA LYS A 1009 76.38 32.06 -12.29
C LYS A 1009 76.39 32.48 -10.82
N ASP A 1010 76.11 31.54 -9.93
CA ASP A 1010 76.02 31.75 -8.49
C ASP A 1010 77.36 31.60 -7.76
N ARG A 1011 78.44 31.23 -8.49
CA ARG A 1011 79.78 30.95 -7.96
C ARG A 1011 79.80 29.83 -6.90
N LEU A 1012 78.89 28.88 -7.02
CA LEU A 1012 78.78 27.73 -6.11
C LEU A 1012 79.63 26.56 -6.63
N TYR A 1013 80.95 26.69 -6.47
CA TYR A 1013 81.92 25.81 -7.12
C TYR A 1013 81.87 24.36 -6.63
N LYS A 1014 81.60 24.11 -5.35
CA LYS A 1014 81.53 22.74 -4.79
C LYS A 1014 80.36 21.94 -5.37
N ASP A 1015 79.18 22.55 -5.41
CA ASP A 1015 77.97 21.89 -5.91
C ASP A 1015 78.05 21.71 -7.43
N ALA A 1016 78.63 22.67 -8.17
CA ALA A 1016 78.89 22.51 -9.61
C ALA A 1016 79.78 21.30 -9.92
N MET A 1017 80.84 21.07 -9.13
CA MET A 1017 81.74 19.93 -9.29
C MET A 1017 81.06 18.59 -8.98
N GLN A 1018 80.27 18.54 -7.91
CA GLN A 1018 79.53 17.33 -7.55
C GLN A 1018 78.46 16.99 -8.60
N TYR A 1019 77.69 17.99 -9.07
CA TYR A 1019 76.63 17.76 -10.05
C TYR A 1019 77.18 17.35 -11.42
N ALA A 1020 78.39 17.78 -11.77
CA ALA A 1020 79.08 17.33 -12.98
C ALA A 1020 79.65 15.92 -12.88
N SER A 1021 80.12 15.54 -11.68
CA SER A 1021 80.57 14.17 -11.42
C SER A 1021 79.38 13.18 -11.47
N GLU A 1022 78.26 13.56 -10.86
CA GLU A 1022 77.04 12.76 -10.83
C GLU A 1022 76.34 12.65 -12.20
N SER A 1023 76.51 13.63 -13.10
CA SER A 1023 75.87 13.61 -14.42
C SER A 1023 76.41 12.50 -15.33
N LYS A 1024 77.63 12.01 -15.07
CA LYS A 1024 78.37 11.06 -15.93
C LYS A 1024 78.50 11.52 -17.39
N ASP A 1025 78.35 12.81 -17.66
CA ASP A 1025 78.55 13.40 -18.98
C ASP A 1025 79.96 14.00 -19.11
N THR A 1026 80.81 13.32 -19.89
CA THR A 1026 82.22 13.68 -20.09
C THR A 1026 82.37 15.08 -20.69
N GLU A 1027 81.50 15.47 -21.62
CA GLU A 1027 81.56 16.79 -22.25
C GLU A 1027 81.28 17.91 -21.25
N LEU A 1028 80.32 17.71 -20.35
CA LEU A 1028 79.96 18.70 -19.32
C LEU A 1028 81.08 18.90 -18.29
N ALA A 1029 81.77 17.82 -17.91
CA ALA A 1029 82.91 17.88 -17.02
C ALA A 1029 84.11 18.57 -17.69
N GLU A 1030 84.36 18.31 -18.97
CA GLU A 1030 85.38 19.01 -19.77
C GLU A 1030 85.04 20.51 -19.94
N GLU A 1031 83.79 20.87 -20.23
CA GLU A 1031 83.31 22.26 -20.31
C GLU A 1031 83.49 23.02 -18.97
N LEU A 1032 83.19 22.37 -17.85
CA LEU A 1032 83.41 22.93 -16.52
C LEU A 1032 84.89 23.13 -16.21
N LEU A 1033 85.72 22.15 -16.53
CA LEU A 1033 87.16 22.21 -16.35
C LEU A 1033 87.76 23.38 -17.15
N GLN A 1034 87.32 23.55 -18.39
CA GLN A 1034 87.73 24.64 -19.27
C GLN A 1034 87.26 26.01 -18.72
N TRP A 1035 86.08 26.08 -18.13
CA TRP A 1035 85.56 27.30 -17.50
C TRP A 1035 86.35 27.71 -16.26
N PHE A 1036 86.67 26.78 -15.35
CA PHE A 1036 87.49 27.07 -14.16
C PHE A 1036 88.87 27.63 -14.52
N LEU A 1037 89.39 27.20 -15.66
CA LEU A 1037 90.66 27.65 -16.20
C LEU A 1037 90.58 29.06 -16.81
N GLN A 1038 89.47 29.39 -17.49
CA GLN A 1038 89.20 30.74 -18.01
C GLN A 1038 88.97 31.77 -16.89
N GLU A 1039 88.35 31.36 -15.79
CA GLU A 1039 88.16 32.19 -14.57
C GLU A 1039 89.44 32.29 -13.70
N GLY A 1040 90.52 31.59 -14.05
CA GLY A 1040 91.82 31.66 -13.35
C GLY A 1040 91.85 31.02 -11.96
N LYS A 1041 90.91 30.12 -11.64
CA LYS A 1041 90.81 29.45 -10.32
C LYS A 1041 91.51 28.10 -10.32
N GLN A 1042 92.84 28.12 -10.13
CA GLN A 1042 93.72 26.95 -10.17
C GLN A 1042 93.42 25.89 -9.09
N GLU A 1043 92.98 26.31 -7.90
CA GLU A 1043 92.59 25.38 -6.81
C GLU A 1043 91.32 24.58 -7.13
N CYS A 1044 90.36 25.21 -7.84
CA CYS A 1044 89.13 24.57 -8.27
C CYS A 1044 89.38 23.57 -9.41
N PHE A 1045 90.36 23.83 -10.28
CA PHE A 1045 90.80 22.90 -11.31
C PHE A 1045 91.34 21.60 -10.71
N GLY A 1046 92.19 21.70 -9.67
CA GLY A 1046 92.66 20.51 -8.93
C GLY A 1046 91.52 19.74 -8.28
N ALA A 1047 90.57 20.44 -7.63
CA ALA A 1047 89.41 19.80 -7.01
C ALA A 1047 88.48 19.10 -8.03
N CYS A 1048 88.23 19.72 -9.20
CA CYS A 1048 87.48 19.11 -10.31
C CYS A 1048 88.11 17.80 -10.79
N LEU A 1049 89.44 17.78 -10.92
CA LEU A 1049 90.17 16.58 -11.35
C LEU A 1049 90.00 15.42 -10.37
N PHE A 1050 89.90 15.72 -9.08
CA PHE A 1050 89.62 14.70 -8.07
C PHE A 1050 88.16 14.27 -8.04
N THR A 1051 87.21 15.20 -8.13
CA THR A 1051 85.78 14.86 -8.03
C THR A 1051 85.24 14.17 -9.27
N CYS A 1052 85.74 14.54 -10.46
CA CYS A 1052 85.33 13.98 -11.75
C CYS A 1052 86.35 12.97 -12.30
N TYR A 1053 87.08 12.30 -11.40
CA TYR A 1053 88.23 11.47 -11.76
C TYR A 1053 87.91 10.39 -12.82
N ASP A 1054 86.75 9.74 -12.68
CA ASP A 1054 86.31 8.66 -13.56
C ASP A 1054 85.87 9.12 -14.95
N LEU A 1055 85.61 10.43 -15.10
CA LEU A 1055 84.91 10.98 -16.27
C LEU A 1055 85.81 11.77 -17.20
N LEU A 1056 86.86 12.37 -16.66
CA LEU A 1056 87.81 13.19 -17.41
C LEU A 1056 88.83 12.29 -18.11
N ARG A 1057 89.14 12.61 -19.37
CA ARG A 1057 90.12 11.85 -20.15
C ARG A 1057 91.55 12.36 -19.89
N PRO A 1058 92.53 11.48 -19.61
CA PRO A 1058 93.89 11.89 -19.26
C PRO A 1058 94.62 12.71 -20.33
N ASP A 1059 94.31 12.48 -21.61
CA ASP A 1059 94.85 13.22 -22.77
C ASP A 1059 94.40 14.68 -22.79
N VAL A 1060 93.10 14.92 -22.59
CA VAL A 1060 92.51 16.27 -22.54
C VAL A 1060 93.05 17.04 -21.33
N VAL A 1061 93.13 16.39 -20.16
CA VAL A 1061 93.68 17.01 -18.95
C VAL A 1061 95.15 17.41 -19.14
N LEU A 1062 95.95 16.56 -19.81
CA LEU A 1062 97.37 16.80 -20.05
C LEU A 1062 97.59 17.95 -21.04
N GLU A 1063 96.83 17.99 -22.13
CA GLU A 1063 96.87 19.09 -23.10
C GLU A 1063 96.49 20.42 -22.43
N THR A 1064 95.43 20.41 -21.64
CA THR A 1064 94.89 21.63 -21.02
C THR A 1064 95.82 22.16 -19.93
N ALA A 1065 96.35 21.27 -19.09
CA ALA A 1065 97.29 21.62 -18.02
C ALA A 1065 98.64 22.13 -18.55
N TRP A 1066 99.12 21.55 -19.66
CA TRP A 1066 100.34 22.00 -20.33
C TRP A 1066 100.16 23.38 -20.99
N ARG A 1067 99.05 23.58 -21.72
CA ARG A 1067 98.77 24.85 -22.44
C ARG A 1067 98.66 26.06 -21.50
N HIS A 1068 98.27 25.84 -20.24
CA HIS A 1068 98.03 26.91 -19.26
C HIS A 1068 99.05 26.93 -18.10
N ASN A 1069 100.15 26.17 -18.19
CA ASN A 1069 101.23 26.12 -17.19
C ASN A 1069 100.79 25.77 -15.76
N ILE A 1070 99.88 24.80 -15.60
CA ILE A 1070 99.32 24.38 -14.29
C ILE A 1070 99.56 22.89 -13.98
N MET A 1071 100.66 22.34 -14.50
CA MET A 1071 101.02 20.93 -14.33
C MET A 1071 101.09 20.48 -12.87
N ASP A 1072 101.56 21.35 -11.96
CA ASP A 1072 101.72 21.03 -10.54
C ASP A 1072 100.40 20.61 -9.86
N PHE A 1073 99.26 21.15 -10.31
CA PHE A 1073 97.93 20.82 -9.80
C PHE A 1073 97.35 19.55 -10.43
N ALA A 1074 97.80 19.15 -11.62
CA ALA A 1074 97.36 17.94 -12.31
C ALA A 1074 98.20 16.69 -11.97
N MET A 1075 99.41 16.87 -11.43
CA MET A 1075 100.31 15.76 -11.09
C MET A 1075 99.68 14.70 -10.16
N PRO A 1076 98.93 15.04 -9.09
CA PRO A 1076 98.28 14.03 -8.24
C PRO A 1076 97.27 13.15 -9.00
N TYR A 1077 96.55 13.71 -9.98
CA TYR A 1077 95.64 12.97 -10.85
C TYR A 1077 96.41 11.96 -11.71
N PHE A 1078 97.48 12.39 -12.38
CA PHE A 1078 98.31 11.50 -13.21
C PHE A 1078 99.01 10.41 -12.39
N ILE A 1079 99.48 10.70 -11.17
CA ILE A 1079 100.08 9.69 -10.29
C ILE A 1079 99.07 8.59 -9.98
N GLN A 1080 97.81 8.94 -9.70
CA GLN A 1080 96.77 7.95 -9.42
C GLN A 1080 96.38 7.16 -10.67
N VAL A 1081 96.23 7.82 -11.84
CA VAL A 1081 95.95 7.15 -13.12
C VAL A 1081 97.06 6.16 -13.46
N MET A 1082 98.33 6.56 -13.31
CA MET A 1082 99.48 5.67 -13.55
C MET A 1082 99.50 4.51 -12.54
N LYS A 1083 99.21 4.75 -11.25
CA LYS A 1083 99.16 3.71 -10.23
C LYS A 1083 98.04 2.70 -10.50
N GLU A 1084 96.87 3.14 -10.92
CA GLU A 1084 95.77 2.25 -11.31
C GLU A 1084 96.06 1.49 -12.60
N TYR A 1085 96.67 2.15 -13.59
CA TYR A 1085 97.07 1.51 -14.83
C TYR A 1085 98.11 0.42 -14.56
N LEU A 1086 99.15 0.74 -13.78
CA LEU A 1086 100.16 -0.22 -13.34
C LEU A 1086 99.55 -1.34 -12.49
N SER A 1087 98.65 -1.05 -11.55
CA SER A 1087 98.02 -2.08 -10.73
C SER A 1087 97.05 -2.98 -11.52
N LYS A 1088 96.34 -2.45 -12.53
CA LYS A 1088 95.51 -3.25 -13.43
C LYS A 1088 96.37 -4.11 -14.34
N VAL A 1089 97.46 -3.57 -14.88
CA VAL A 1089 98.44 -4.33 -15.68
C VAL A 1089 99.05 -5.44 -14.81
N ASP A 1090 99.52 -5.14 -13.59
CA ASP A 1090 100.06 -6.13 -12.66
C ASP A 1090 99.03 -7.22 -12.31
N LYS A 1091 97.76 -6.86 -12.11
CA LYS A 1091 96.67 -7.83 -11.87
C LYS A 1091 96.40 -8.70 -13.09
N LEU A 1092 96.43 -8.13 -14.29
CA LEU A 1092 96.26 -8.86 -15.54
C LEU A 1092 97.45 -9.79 -15.78
N ASP A 1093 98.68 -9.31 -15.57
CA ASP A 1093 99.92 -10.09 -15.64
C ASP A 1093 99.92 -11.22 -14.61
N ALA A 1094 99.47 -10.95 -13.37
CA ALA A 1094 99.31 -11.96 -12.32
C ALA A 1094 98.21 -12.98 -12.68
N SER A 1095 97.10 -12.55 -13.28
CA SER A 1095 96.04 -13.45 -13.74
C SER A 1095 96.49 -14.32 -14.92
N GLU A 1096 97.29 -13.76 -15.83
CA GLU A 1096 97.86 -14.47 -16.98
C GLU A 1096 98.98 -15.41 -16.53
N SER A 1097 99.78 -15.04 -15.53
CA SER A 1097 100.79 -15.92 -14.93
C SER A 1097 100.15 -17.06 -14.15
N LEU A 1098 99.07 -16.80 -13.40
CA LEU A 1098 98.29 -17.84 -12.75
C LEU A 1098 97.66 -18.76 -13.79
N ARG A 1099 97.09 -18.22 -14.88
CA ARG A 1099 96.54 -19.04 -15.97
C ARG A 1099 97.61 -19.90 -16.64
N LYS A 1100 98.81 -19.36 -16.86
CA LYS A 1100 99.97 -20.12 -17.37
C LYS A 1100 100.48 -21.17 -16.40
N GLU A 1101 100.47 -20.90 -15.09
CA GLU A 1101 100.84 -21.86 -14.05
C GLU A 1101 99.80 -22.98 -13.94
N GLU A 1102 98.51 -22.64 -14.03
CA GLU A 1102 97.40 -23.60 -14.09
C GLU A 1102 97.49 -24.48 -15.35
N GLU A 1103 97.78 -23.89 -16.51
CA GLU A 1103 98.02 -24.60 -17.77
C GLU A 1103 99.24 -25.53 -17.67
N GLN A 1104 100.36 -25.10 -17.09
CA GLN A 1104 101.59 -25.91 -16.90
C GLN A 1104 101.41 -27.04 -15.86
N ALA A 1105 100.68 -26.79 -14.77
CA ALA A 1105 100.34 -27.81 -13.78
C ALA A 1105 99.38 -28.86 -14.37
N THR A 1106 98.54 -28.46 -15.32
CA THR A 1106 97.64 -29.36 -16.06
C THR A 1106 98.41 -30.19 -17.11
N GLU A 1107 99.48 -29.66 -17.70
CA GLU A 1107 100.25 -30.34 -18.77
C GLU A 1107 101.27 -31.39 -18.26
N THR A 1108 101.71 -31.30 -16.99
CA THR A 1108 102.76 -32.17 -16.41
C THR A 1108 102.25 -33.40 -15.64
N GLN A 1109 100.93 -33.65 -15.60
CA GLN A 1109 100.38 -34.89 -15.03
C GLN A 1109 100.21 -35.99 -16.10
N PRO A 1110 100.70 -37.23 -15.88
CA PRO A 1110 100.52 -38.32 -16.84
C PRO A 1110 99.07 -38.80 -16.92
N ILE A 1111 98.57 -38.88 -18.15
CA ILE A 1111 97.21 -39.23 -18.57
C ILE A 1111 96.87 -40.70 -18.21
N VAL A 1112 95.83 -40.92 -17.39
CA VAL A 1112 95.13 -42.22 -17.24
C VAL A 1112 93.72 -42.11 -17.82
N TYR A 1113 93.39 -43.11 -18.63
CA TYR A 1113 92.25 -43.27 -19.51
C TYR A 1113 90.87 -43.21 -18.83
N GLY A 1114 90.00 -42.36 -19.40
CA GLY A 1114 88.57 -42.25 -19.09
C GLY A 1114 87.91 -41.12 -19.89
N GLN A 1115 87.98 -41.19 -21.22
CA GLN A 1115 87.39 -40.24 -22.22
C GLN A 1115 86.28 -40.95 -23.03
N PRO A 1116 85.35 -40.25 -23.73
CA PRO A 1116 85.54 -39.00 -24.51
C PRO A 1116 84.52 -37.88 -24.18
N GLN A 1117 84.86 -36.59 -24.11
CA GLN A 1117 85.50 -35.66 -25.05
C GLN A 1117 84.63 -35.26 -26.27
N LEU A 1118 84.64 -33.93 -26.52
CA LEU A 1118 84.33 -33.16 -27.74
C LEU A 1118 82.89 -32.63 -27.84
N MET A 1119 82.58 -31.40 -28.26
CA MET A 1119 83.31 -30.19 -28.71
C MET A 1119 82.29 -29.04 -28.84
N LEU A 1120 82.79 -27.81 -28.78
CA LEU A 1120 82.30 -26.54 -29.38
C LEU A 1120 80.91 -26.50 -30.06
N THR A 1121 80.16 -25.42 -29.84
CA THR A 1121 79.97 -24.28 -30.79
C THR A 1121 78.88 -23.31 -30.32
N ALA A 1122 79.14 -22.00 -30.50
CA ALA A 1122 78.24 -20.88 -30.88
C ALA A 1122 76.87 -20.66 -30.20
N GLY A 1123 76.52 -19.37 -29.95
CA GLY A 1123 75.21 -18.89 -29.45
C GLY A 1123 74.02 -19.18 -30.39
N PRO A 1124 72.78 -18.64 -30.21
CA PRO A 1124 72.44 -17.34 -29.61
C PRO A 1124 71.07 -17.29 -28.85
N SER A 1125 70.71 -16.10 -28.35
CA SER A 1125 69.36 -15.47 -28.33
C SER A 1125 68.07 -16.26 -28.04
N VAL A 1126 67.36 -15.78 -27.00
CA VAL A 1126 65.90 -15.54 -26.87
C VAL A 1126 64.96 -16.75 -26.69
N ALA A 1127 64.14 -16.69 -25.63
CA ALA A 1127 62.76 -17.18 -25.66
C ALA A 1127 61.87 -16.39 -24.68
N VAL A 1128 61.25 -15.34 -25.24
CA VAL A 1128 59.95 -14.78 -24.81
C VAL A 1128 58.87 -15.83 -25.11
N PRO A 1129 57.84 -16.02 -24.26
CA PRO A 1129 56.78 -16.99 -24.51
C PRO A 1129 55.88 -16.56 -25.70
N PRO A 1130 55.59 -17.46 -26.65
CA PRO A 1130 54.79 -17.14 -27.82
C PRO A 1130 53.28 -17.24 -27.58
N GLN A 1131 52.58 -16.31 -28.24
CA GLN A 1131 51.13 -16.21 -28.42
C GLN A 1131 50.51 -17.46 -29.06
N ALA A 1132 49.30 -17.78 -28.60
CA ALA A 1132 48.41 -18.74 -29.23
C ALA A 1132 47.86 -18.21 -30.57
N PRO A 1133 47.87 -19.01 -31.66
CA PRO A 1133 47.16 -18.67 -32.88
C PRO A 1133 45.74 -19.27 -32.91
N PHE A 1134 44.82 -18.43 -33.38
CA PHE A 1134 43.51 -18.82 -33.90
C PHE A 1134 43.63 -19.86 -35.03
N GLY A 1135 42.75 -20.87 -35.03
CA GLY A 1135 42.58 -21.80 -36.14
C GLY A 1135 41.20 -22.46 -36.13
N TYR A 1136 40.34 -22.01 -37.05
CA TYR A 1136 39.08 -22.65 -37.43
C TYR A 1136 39.33 -24.01 -38.11
N GLY A 1137 38.48 -25.01 -37.84
CA GLY A 1137 38.48 -26.27 -38.58
C GLY A 1137 37.34 -27.21 -38.19
N TYR A 1138 36.29 -27.22 -39.00
CA TYR A 1138 35.22 -28.22 -39.02
C TYR A 1138 35.77 -29.61 -39.39
N THR A 1139 35.30 -30.68 -38.73
CA THR A 1139 34.93 -31.98 -39.33
C THR A 1139 34.24 -32.90 -38.32
N ALA A 1140 33.25 -33.64 -38.81
CA ALA A 1140 32.30 -34.49 -38.09
C ALA A 1140 32.75 -35.99 -38.08
N PRO A 1141 31.93 -36.97 -37.65
CA PRO A 1141 32.21 -37.90 -36.54
C PRO A 1141 32.50 -39.34 -37.00
N PRO A 1142 32.74 -40.29 -36.06
CA PRO A 1142 32.11 -41.59 -36.25
C PRO A 1142 31.52 -42.29 -35.01
N TYR A 1143 30.46 -43.03 -35.32
CA TYR A 1143 29.66 -44.02 -34.60
C TYR A 1143 30.39 -45.11 -33.79
N GLY A 1144 29.68 -45.64 -32.77
CA GLY A 1144 29.90 -46.99 -32.21
C GLY A 1144 29.14 -47.31 -30.92
N GLN A 1145 27.97 -47.95 -31.03
CA GLN A 1145 27.11 -48.55 -29.99
C GLN A 1145 27.75 -49.80 -29.30
N PRO A 1146 27.16 -50.49 -28.27
CA PRO A 1146 25.73 -50.56 -27.88
C PRO A 1146 25.37 -50.54 -26.36
N GLN A 1147 24.05 -50.41 -26.17
CA GLN A 1147 23.16 -50.58 -25.01
C GLN A 1147 23.44 -51.78 -24.06
N PRO A 1148 22.90 -51.77 -22.81
CA PRO A 1148 21.49 -52.19 -22.60
C PRO A 1148 20.69 -51.43 -21.51
N GLY A 1149 19.42 -51.14 -21.83
CA GLY A 1149 18.26 -51.79 -21.17
C GLY A 1149 17.72 -51.28 -19.82
N PHE A 1150 16.63 -50.51 -19.91
CA PHE A 1150 15.36 -50.59 -19.17
C PHE A 1150 15.27 -50.35 -17.64
N GLY A 1151 14.31 -49.48 -17.27
CA GLY A 1151 13.65 -49.50 -15.96
C GLY A 1151 12.83 -48.23 -15.65
N TYR A 1152 11.56 -48.21 -16.05
CA TYR A 1152 10.55 -47.21 -15.68
C TYR A 1152 10.04 -47.39 -14.23
N SER A 1153 9.50 -46.29 -13.67
CA SER A 1153 8.28 -46.19 -12.84
C SER A 1153 8.48 -45.71 -11.40
N MET A 1154 8.12 -44.46 -11.09
CA MET A 1154 6.77 -44.02 -10.69
C MET A 1154 6.65 -42.50 -10.85
#